data_AF-A0AAN7SFK8-F1
#
_entry.id   AF-A0AAN7SFK8-F1
#
_cell.length_a   1.000
_cell.length_b   1.000
_cell.length_c   1.000
_cell.angle_alpha   90.00
_cell.angle_beta   90.00
_cell.angle_gamma   90.00
#
_symmetry.space_group_name_H-M   'P 1'
#
loop_
_entity.id
_entity.type
_entity.pdbx_description
1 polymer ?
#
loop_
_entity_poly.entity_id
_entity_poly.type
_entity_poly.pdbx_seq_one_letter_code
_entity_poly.pdbx_strand_id
1 'polypeptide(L)'
;MGTCLSVRDKVQPKNDTNGAKQFGLSGRRYTTDVVFFLLHSLFFVLLIALLIYCVHHGDIHRIIHGYDNCLNICGKDNKIFNNDGRTNCTIKNMSSQPFIMVFRSNKRSNLQDLQYATEDNKSLVFSRSDSTIERACLTNCSIFPNYRSLVNKCVLTNAKNTVNSFLGKTGLNDFFEEVSEDFELCWPEILYLCIVSLAFSLIIMVLFRLLVGIVVWLVLIGVVLVSLIGTAYLWILWKQSKLDPNDAKHVIGPMEIQKTDTYLAFAISASILTVFVLLIVLVLRKRIKLVIQLFKEAGKAIGSMPLLLLQPVWTFACIATAVSSWIYFTLWIESSGHEKKIRDDYYIYEKDTVMIFTRWYNIFITLWFLQFFIGCQHMVIAGAIASWYFTRNKNLVKSPIFHGLYNLLRYHVGSVSFGSLIIAIVQIVRIFFKLLEKYLKTHKGKCVNCLVSCCQCCLCCFEKILKYLTRNAYIEIAIHGYNFCQAGKQAFKTLSANALRVATINSVGDFVLLLGKLLVVVAAVLIGVELIHKKEGILHAWVPLTLTGLFAYFISHCFLSVYEMAIDSIFICFCEDCEENDGLTKPYYMSRNLMDLIENSNKSVLRSSNTDQAWQIFFISYCAVFGDIERLTVGYDKCGYVCGKRNYLDFDFQTNCKGDGDMRNKPFLDVVAESCVHQCDYNSLVIGRRCFPSSGRIPTDLLSDIAKDLHSCSSELIGLSFLAVGFAFIMFLILRYMTAAFVWTTLFGVVVVCATLTGYFWYLTDYTHGIEPVAIFLSIFTVIILLVILVLRKRIELVIQLLKEAGKAISAIPVIVLQPLLTISALGLTLCAWVYFILVIESAGIPKESFRGITFHQNGIINFSRWFNLFVMLWMVQFIYGCQSMTMAGAVSKWYFTRNKAMLNSPLWNSFRNTILYHLGTISLGSLIIALIQMLRILVRLFRRYIRYPLYLCCMCCIFAKIETCLNYLEDLVKYLTRNAYIVTAIYGTGFIESGTKAFKLLFENVLRVIAINSVGDFVLFLAKVLVVVSSVLVGLAVLQNKPNVDNVWAVLLVLGAVALLIGHCFLTVYEIAVDTVFICFCEDCNMNDGMARPYYMSHSLMEFVEKSRVVLNVKDAEANTNNTGEAVLIIFISNGRLL
;
A
#
# COMPACT_ATOMS: atom_id res chain seq x y z
N MET A 1 -24.20 2.01 21.02
CA MET A 1 -24.96 1.88 19.74
C MET A 1 -26.31 2.54 19.91
N GLY A 2 -26.48 3.78 19.44
CA GLY A 2 -27.78 4.45 19.38
C GLY A 2 -28.19 4.59 17.92
N THR A 3 -29.10 3.75 17.44
CA THR A 3 -29.68 3.87 16.10
C THR A 3 -31.17 3.58 16.17
N CYS A 4 -31.98 4.62 15.90
CA CYS A 4 -33.34 4.57 15.33
C CYS A 4 -34.27 3.45 15.83
N LEU A 5 -34.34 3.22 17.14
CA LEU A 5 -35.34 2.35 17.75
C LEU A 5 -36.45 3.22 18.35
N SER A 6 -37.42 3.59 17.52
CA SER A 6 -38.76 3.94 18.03
C SER A 6 -39.79 3.23 17.15
N VAL A 7 -40.34 2.16 17.72
CA VAL A 7 -41.53 1.48 17.21
C VAL A 7 -42.73 2.29 17.72
N ARG A 8 -43.19 3.27 16.93
CA ARG A 8 -44.54 3.85 17.01
C ARG A 8 -44.84 4.58 15.69
N ASP A 9 -46.10 4.58 15.32
CA ASP A 9 -46.62 4.85 13.96
C ASP A 9 -46.00 6.08 13.29
N LYS A 10 -45.33 5.85 12.16
CA LYS A 10 -44.60 6.88 11.40
C LYS A 10 -45.57 7.73 10.57
N VAL A 11 -45.52 9.04 10.77
CA VAL A 11 -46.38 10.03 10.11
C VAL A 11 -45.91 10.29 8.67
N GLN A 12 -46.86 10.43 7.74
CA GLN A 12 -46.59 10.70 6.32
C GLN A 12 -45.85 12.05 6.12
N PRO A 13 -45.01 12.18 5.08
CA PRO A 13 -44.50 13.48 4.66
C PRO A 13 -45.66 14.36 4.19
N LYS A 14 -45.92 15.46 4.90
CA LYS A 14 -46.89 16.48 4.48
C LYS A 14 -46.28 17.31 3.35
N ASN A 15 -47.01 17.46 2.24
CA ASN A 15 -46.67 18.41 1.18
C ASN A 15 -46.96 19.83 1.67
N ASP A 16 -46.02 20.45 2.39
CA ASP A 16 -46.16 21.86 2.71
C ASP A 16 -45.84 22.69 1.46
N THR A 17 -46.86 23.40 0.97
CA THR A 17 -46.81 24.29 -0.20
C THR A 17 -46.22 25.67 0.12
N ASN A 18 -46.05 26.01 1.41
CA ASN A 18 -45.67 27.34 1.86
C ASN A 18 -44.38 27.30 2.70
N GLY A 19 -43.22 27.45 2.04
CA GLY A 19 -41.93 27.54 2.72
C GLY A 19 -40.75 27.42 1.76
N ALA A 20 -40.51 28.45 0.94
CA ALA A 20 -39.32 28.53 0.12
C ALA A 20 -38.09 28.95 0.96
N LYS A 21 -37.01 28.19 0.79
CA LYS A 21 -35.61 28.35 1.29
C LYS A 21 -35.27 27.68 2.62
N GLN A 22 -34.68 26.49 2.53
CA GLN A 22 -33.50 26.18 3.33
C GLN A 22 -32.61 25.21 2.55
N PHE A 23 -31.53 25.71 1.93
CA PHE A 23 -30.58 24.86 1.22
C PHE A 23 -29.36 24.57 2.11
N GLY A 24 -29.20 23.29 2.48
CA GLY A 24 -28.29 22.79 3.51
C GLY A 24 -28.89 22.86 4.92
N LEU A 25 -28.52 21.94 5.81
CA LEU A 25 -28.98 21.90 7.22
C LEU A 25 -28.80 23.25 7.97
N SER A 26 -27.89 24.11 7.50
CA SER A 26 -27.50 25.38 8.14
C SER A 26 -28.15 26.66 7.54
N GLY A 27 -28.69 26.64 6.31
CA GLY A 27 -29.37 27.80 5.69
C GLY A 27 -28.53 29.07 5.41
N ARG A 28 -27.30 29.21 5.95
CA ARG A 28 -26.35 30.32 5.67
C ARG A 28 -24.96 29.76 5.30
N ARG A 29 -24.34 30.32 4.25
CA ARG A 29 -22.98 29.96 3.78
C ARG A 29 -22.03 31.15 3.94
N TYR A 30 -20.78 30.86 4.30
CA TYR A 30 -19.70 31.84 4.44
C TYR A 30 -18.54 31.46 3.51
N THR A 31 -17.68 32.43 3.18
CA THR A 31 -16.45 32.18 2.41
C THR A 31 -15.48 31.34 3.25
N THR A 32 -15.06 30.19 2.73
CA THR A 32 -14.20 29.24 3.44
C THR A 32 -12.78 29.24 2.88
N ASP A 33 -11.79 29.11 3.77
CA ASP A 33 -10.38 28.86 3.44
C ASP A 33 -9.75 29.87 2.45
N VAL A 34 -10.13 31.16 2.55
CA VAL A 34 -9.75 32.24 1.61
C VAL A 34 -8.22 32.36 1.42
N VAL A 35 -7.44 32.12 2.48
CA VAL A 35 -5.97 32.15 2.43
C VAL A 35 -5.41 31.22 1.34
N PHE A 36 -6.00 30.04 1.15
CA PHE A 36 -5.52 29.08 0.15
C PHE A 36 -5.90 29.45 -1.27
N PHE A 37 -6.99 30.21 -1.46
CA PHE A 37 -7.30 30.81 -2.76
C PHE A 37 -6.27 31.91 -3.11
N LEU A 38 -5.97 32.81 -2.17
CA LEU A 38 -4.95 33.85 -2.36
C LEU A 38 -3.57 33.24 -2.65
N LEU A 39 -3.21 32.16 -1.94
CA LEU A 39 -1.99 31.41 -2.17
C LEU A 39 -1.94 30.81 -3.58
N HIS A 40 -3.04 30.19 -4.03
CA HIS A 40 -3.14 29.62 -5.37
C HIS A 40 -2.98 30.71 -6.45
N SER A 41 -3.64 31.85 -6.30
CA SER A 41 -3.50 32.99 -7.21
C SER A 41 -2.07 33.55 -7.22
N LEU A 42 -1.43 33.68 -6.06
CA LEU A 42 -0.04 34.13 -5.95
C LEU A 42 0.93 33.20 -6.70
N PHE A 43 0.78 31.89 -6.54
CA PHE A 43 1.60 30.91 -7.25
C PHE A 43 1.42 30.98 -8.76
N PHE A 44 0.19 31.21 -9.22
CA PHE A 44 -0.07 31.39 -10.66
C PHE A 44 0.58 32.67 -11.21
N VAL A 45 0.50 33.80 -10.49
CA VAL A 45 1.18 35.04 -10.89
C VAL A 45 2.70 34.87 -10.91
N LEU A 46 3.26 34.16 -9.93
CA LEU A 46 4.69 33.84 -9.91
C LEU A 46 5.11 32.97 -11.10
N LEU A 47 4.29 31.99 -11.50
CA LEU A 47 4.53 31.19 -12.70
C LEU A 47 4.66 32.08 -13.94
N ILE A 48 3.75 33.04 -14.12
CA ILE A 48 3.77 33.95 -15.27
C ILE A 48 5.06 34.77 -15.29
N ALA A 49 5.49 35.32 -14.14
CA ALA A 49 6.74 36.07 -14.05
C ALA A 49 7.97 35.22 -14.41
N LEU A 50 8.03 33.98 -13.92
CA LEU A 50 9.11 33.03 -14.24
C LEU A 50 9.10 32.63 -15.72
N LEU A 51 7.91 32.45 -16.31
CA LEU A 51 7.78 32.14 -17.73
C LEU A 51 8.23 33.30 -18.62
N ILE A 52 7.91 34.54 -18.27
CA ILE A 52 8.39 35.73 -19.00
C ILE A 52 9.93 35.76 -19.01
N TYR A 53 10.56 35.45 -17.87
CA TYR A 53 12.02 35.33 -17.78
C TYR A 53 12.57 34.22 -18.69
N CYS A 54 11.96 33.02 -18.68
CA CYS A 54 12.37 31.92 -19.57
C CYS A 54 12.18 32.26 -21.06
N VAL A 55 11.09 32.94 -21.43
CA VAL A 55 10.83 33.38 -22.81
C VAL A 55 11.85 34.40 -23.26
N HIS A 56 12.22 35.35 -22.39
CA HIS A 56 13.26 36.36 -22.70
C HIS A 56 14.62 35.72 -23.06
N HIS A 57 14.95 34.59 -22.44
CA HIS A 57 16.21 33.87 -22.67
C HIS A 57 16.06 32.59 -23.52
N GLY A 58 14.89 32.35 -24.11
CA GLY A 58 14.55 31.12 -24.83
C GLY A 58 14.21 31.35 -26.30
N ASP A 59 14.47 30.35 -27.13
CA ASP A 59 13.95 30.27 -28.50
C ASP A 59 13.55 28.82 -28.78
N ILE A 60 12.25 28.56 -28.97
CA ILE A 60 11.69 27.22 -29.21
C ILE A 60 12.41 26.51 -30.38
N HIS A 61 12.87 27.25 -31.40
CA HIS A 61 13.55 26.66 -32.56
C HIS A 61 14.85 25.95 -32.18
N ARG A 62 15.46 26.27 -31.03
CA ARG A 62 16.63 25.54 -30.50
C ARG A 62 16.33 24.07 -30.20
N ILE A 63 15.08 23.75 -29.82
CA ILE A 63 14.65 22.37 -29.55
C ILE A 63 14.26 21.65 -30.86
N ILE A 64 13.54 22.37 -31.74
CA ILE A 64 12.99 21.81 -32.97
C ILE A 64 14.10 21.52 -33.99
N HIS A 65 15.05 22.43 -34.19
CA HIS A 65 16.11 22.29 -35.21
C HIS A 65 17.49 21.98 -34.62
N GLY A 66 17.72 22.28 -33.34
CA GLY A 66 19.06 22.20 -32.74
C GLY A 66 19.95 23.39 -33.11
N TYR A 67 21.18 23.40 -32.56
CA TYR A 67 22.17 24.45 -32.78
C TYR A 67 23.59 23.87 -32.86
N ASP A 68 24.47 24.53 -33.62
CA ASP A 68 25.88 24.16 -33.83
C ASP A 68 26.80 24.58 -32.67
N ASN A 69 28.11 24.29 -32.77
CA ASN A 69 29.10 24.66 -31.76
C ASN A 69 29.22 26.18 -31.50
N CYS A 70 28.78 27.02 -32.44
CA CYS A 70 28.80 28.48 -32.36
C CYS A 70 27.42 29.08 -31.99
N LEU A 71 26.48 28.24 -31.54
CA LEU A 71 25.10 28.60 -31.16
C LEU A 71 24.19 29.06 -32.32
N ASN A 72 24.58 28.83 -33.58
CA ASN A 72 23.71 29.07 -34.73
C ASN A 72 22.61 28.01 -34.78
N ILE A 73 21.36 28.42 -34.92
CA ILE A 73 20.21 27.51 -35.05
C ILE A 73 20.18 26.99 -36.49
N CYS A 74 20.08 25.66 -36.66
CA CYS A 74 20.00 25.04 -37.97
C CYS A 74 18.68 25.39 -38.68
N GLY A 75 18.69 25.55 -40.00
CA GLY A 75 17.49 25.85 -40.81
C GLY A 75 16.85 27.22 -40.57
N LYS A 76 17.56 28.16 -39.92
CA LYS A 76 17.08 29.52 -39.65
C LYS A 76 18.16 30.55 -39.98
N ASP A 77 17.72 31.74 -40.38
CA ASP A 77 18.60 32.90 -40.53
C ASP A 77 18.92 33.49 -39.14
N ASN A 78 20.17 33.36 -38.71
CA ASN A 78 20.62 33.78 -37.40
C ASN A 78 20.95 35.27 -37.43
N LYS A 79 20.26 36.08 -36.61
CA LYS A 79 20.47 37.54 -36.57
C LYS A 79 21.76 37.91 -35.84
N ILE A 80 22.40 38.98 -36.31
CA ILE A 80 23.65 39.54 -35.80
C ILE A 80 23.47 40.04 -34.36
N PHE A 81 24.25 39.52 -33.42
CA PHE A 81 24.54 40.22 -32.17
C PHE A 81 25.84 41.02 -32.37
N ASN A 82 25.78 42.33 -32.12
CA ASN A 82 26.90 43.25 -32.33
C ASN A 82 28.12 42.86 -31.47
N ASN A 83 29.25 42.62 -32.14
CA ASN A 83 30.64 42.71 -31.67
C ASN A 83 30.94 42.45 -30.19
N ASP A 84 30.98 41.18 -29.79
CA ASP A 84 31.68 40.74 -28.56
C ASP A 84 32.84 39.80 -28.93
N GLY A 85 33.91 40.33 -29.53
CA GLY A 85 35.26 39.74 -29.51
C GLY A 85 35.46 38.25 -29.88
N ARG A 86 34.49 37.56 -30.51
CA ARG A 86 34.58 36.14 -30.89
C ARG A 86 35.48 36.01 -32.11
N THR A 87 36.75 35.72 -31.91
CA THR A 87 37.72 35.56 -33.00
C THR A 87 37.54 34.26 -33.82
N ASN A 88 36.93 33.21 -33.24
CA ASN A 88 36.85 31.87 -33.86
C ASN A 88 35.44 31.36 -34.23
N CYS A 89 34.36 32.03 -33.81
CA CYS A 89 32.98 31.63 -34.14
C CYS A 89 32.25 32.77 -34.85
N THR A 90 31.98 32.60 -36.15
CA THR A 90 31.23 33.56 -36.97
C THR A 90 29.76 33.17 -37.08
N ILE A 91 28.86 34.16 -36.92
CA ILE A 91 27.42 33.98 -37.11
C ILE A 91 27.18 33.70 -38.60
N LYS A 92 26.43 32.63 -38.91
CA LYS A 92 26.16 32.20 -40.29
C LYS A 92 24.66 32.06 -40.53
N ASN A 93 24.24 32.38 -41.75
CA ASN A 93 22.91 32.03 -42.22
C ASN A 93 22.87 30.52 -42.47
N MET A 94 22.08 29.79 -41.67
CA MET A 94 21.97 28.33 -41.73
C MET A 94 20.65 27.88 -42.38
N SER A 95 19.94 28.76 -43.09
CA SER A 95 18.63 28.46 -43.70
C SER A 95 18.67 27.29 -44.68
N SER A 96 19.81 27.05 -45.35
CA SER A 96 20.02 25.92 -46.27
C SER A 96 20.43 24.62 -45.57
N GLN A 97 20.72 24.65 -44.26
CA GLN A 97 21.22 23.52 -43.47
C GLN A 97 20.29 23.19 -42.30
N PRO A 98 19.16 22.49 -42.53
CA PRO A 98 18.13 22.27 -41.51
C PRO A 98 18.44 21.13 -40.53
N PHE A 99 19.40 20.25 -40.82
CA PHE A 99 19.66 19.06 -40.01
C PHE A 99 20.82 19.25 -39.04
N ILE A 100 20.67 18.85 -37.77
CA ILE A 100 21.77 18.86 -36.79
C ILE A 100 22.39 17.46 -36.62
N MET A 101 23.71 17.37 -36.66
CA MET A 101 24.48 16.17 -36.31
C MET A 101 25.27 16.41 -35.02
N VAL A 102 25.26 15.42 -34.12
CA VAL A 102 26.03 15.42 -32.88
C VAL A 102 26.96 14.22 -32.88
N PHE A 103 28.26 14.45 -32.71
CA PHE A 103 29.28 13.40 -32.75
C PHE A 103 30.35 13.61 -31.67
N ARG A 104 31.14 12.57 -31.39
CA ARG A 104 32.23 12.60 -30.41
C ARG A 104 33.55 12.41 -31.14
N SER A 105 34.46 13.36 -31.01
CA SER A 105 35.81 13.24 -31.58
C SER A 105 36.59 12.17 -30.80
N ASN A 106 36.84 11.01 -31.43
CA ASN A 106 37.57 9.90 -30.82
C ASN A 106 38.97 9.79 -31.46
N LYS A 107 40.01 9.57 -30.65
CA LYS A 107 41.35 9.24 -31.14
C LYS A 107 41.25 7.95 -31.96
N ARG A 108 41.60 8.03 -33.25
CA ARG A 108 41.73 6.95 -34.26
C ARG A 108 40.43 6.61 -35.01
N SER A 109 40.52 6.74 -36.34
CA SER A 109 39.55 6.42 -37.41
C SER A 109 38.22 7.19 -37.43
N ASN A 110 38.26 8.42 -37.96
CA ASN A 110 37.21 9.06 -38.81
C ASN A 110 37.61 10.51 -39.22
N LEU A 111 38.89 10.87 -39.11
CA LEU A 111 39.41 12.20 -39.44
C LEU A 111 40.13 12.18 -40.81
N GLN A 112 39.48 11.60 -41.81
CA GLN A 112 39.85 11.75 -43.23
C GLN A 112 38.64 12.20 -44.07
N ASP A 113 37.41 11.95 -43.62
CA ASP A 113 36.18 12.29 -44.36
C ASP A 113 35.61 13.69 -44.07
N LEU A 114 36.17 14.42 -43.09
CA LEU A 114 35.77 15.82 -42.80
C LEU A 114 36.52 16.85 -43.66
N GLN A 115 37.39 16.41 -44.58
CA GLN A 115 38.20 17.28 -45.42
C GLN A 115 37.61 17.52 -46.83
N TYR A 116 36.40 17.00 -47.12
CA TYR A 116 35.80 17.05 -48.46
C TYR A 116 34.44 17.78 -48.56
N ALA A 117 34.03 18.55 -47.55
CA ALA A 117 32.72 19.23 -47.55
C ALA A 117 32.76 20.77 -47.57
N THR A 118 33.92 21.40 -47.78
CA THR A 118 34.00 22.87 -47.94
C THR A 118 35.11 23.28 -48.90
N GLU A 119 34.81 23.34 -50.20
CA GLU A 119 35.44 24.33 -51.08
C GLU A 119 34.78 25.67 -50.78
N ASP A 120 35.34 26.40 -49.82
CA ASP A 120 35.72 27.81 -49.97
C ASP A 120 36.14 28.41 -48.61
N ASN A 121 37.44 28.65 -48.50
CA ASN A 121 38.18 29.56 -47.62
C ASN A 121 38.16 29.44 -46.08
N LYS A 122 39.40 29.25 -45.59
CA LYS A 122 39.99 29.49 -44.24
C LYS A 122 39.82 28.40 -43.17
N SER A 123 40.83 27.53 -43.15
CA SER A 123 41.57 27.00 -41.99
C SER A 123 40.95 27.19 -40.60
N LEU A 124 40.41 26.11 -40.03
CA LEU A 124 40.26 25.95 -38.58
C LEU A 124 41.11 24.74 -38.15
N VAL A 125 42.28 25.07 -37.57
CA VAL A 125 43.17 24.11 -36.92
C VAL A 125 42.49 23.66 -35.63
N PHE A 126 41.92 22.45 -35.60
CA PHE A 126 41.38 21.88 -34.36
C PHE A 126 42.53 21.31 -33.52
N SER A 127 42.84 22.03 -32.43
CA SER A 127 43.83 21.63 -31.44
C SER A 127 43.38 20.38 -30.66
N ARG A 128 44.38 19.55 -30.39
CA ARG A 128 44.33 18.18 -29.90
C ARG A 128 44.07 18.15 -28.39
N SER A 129 43.22 17.21 -27.96
CA SER A 129 42.93 16.77 -26.56
C SER A 129 41.58 17.25 -26.00
N ASP A 130 40.54 16.45 -26.18
CA ASP A 130 39.65 15.93 -25.11
C ASP A 130 38.42 15.24 -25.72
N SER A 131 37.85 14.26 -25.01
CA SER A 131 36.69 13.44 -25.41
C SER A 131 35.35 14.20 -25.47
N THR A 132 35.33 15.32 -26.18
CA THR A 132 34.26 16.32 -26.22
C THR A 132 33.25 16.05 -27.35
N ILE A 133 32.01 16.50 -27.14
CA ILE A 133 30.86 16.32 -28.03
C ILE A 133 30.77 17.54 -28.95
N GLU A 134 30.80 17.33 -30.26
CA GLU A 134 30.73 18.36 -31.30
C GLU A 134 29.37 18.35 -32.02
N ARG A 135 28.95 19.50 -32.54
CA ARG A 135 27.64 19.76 -33.16
C ARG A 135 27.79 20.57 -34.46
N ALA A 136 27.18 20.10 -35.54
CA ALA A 136 27.22 20.77 -36.85
C ALA A 136 25.87 20.72 -37.60
N CYS A 137 25.52 21.81 -38.27
CA CYS A 137 24.37 21.86 -39.18
C CYS A 137 24.73 21.28 -40.56
N LEU A 138 23.78 20.62 -41.21
CA LEU A 138 23.94 19.91 -42.48
C LEU A 138 22.75 20.17 -43.40
N THR A 139 23.03 20.18 -44.71
CA THR A 139 22.01 20.26 -45.78
C THR A 139 21.26 18.94 -45.93
N ASN A 140 21.97 17.81 -45.81
CA ASN A 140 21.39 16.46 -45.90
C ASN A 140 22.19 15.47 -45.02
N CYS A 141 21.49 14.58 -44.34
CA CYS A 141 22.10 13.55 -43.50
C CYS A 141 22.76 12.42 -44.32
N SER A 142 22.38 12.25 -45.59
CA SER A 142 22.91 11.21 -46.48
C SER A 142 24.37 11.42 -46.91
N ILE A 143 24.95 12.59 -46.60
CA ILE A 143 26.35 12.92 -46.87
C ILE A 143 27.30 12.00 -46.07
N PHE A 144 26.84 11.50 -44.91
CA PHE A 144 27.62 10.57 -44.10
C PHE A 144 27.11 9.14 -44.28
N PRO A 145 27.98 8.19 -44.64
CA PRO A 145 27.60 6.80 -44.76
C PRO A 145 27.14 6.31 -43.38
N ASN A 146 25.95 5.74 -43.36
CA ASN A 146 25.26 5.29 -42.16
C ASN A 146 24.63 6.40 -41.29
N TYR A 147 24.12 7.50 -41.87
CA TYR A 147 23.23 8.43 -41.15
C TYR A 147 21.93 8.69 -41.93
N ARG A 148 20.81 8.87 -41.20
CA ARG A 148 19.50 9.23 -41.77
C ARG A 148 18.87 10.42 -41.03
N SER A 149 17.98 11.13 -41.69
CA SER A 149 17.22 12.23 -41.09
C SER A 149 16.04 11.73 -40.25
N LEU A 150 15.92 12.19 -39.02
CA LEU A 150 14.76 11.98 -38.14
C LEU A 150 14.47 13.29 -37.41
N VAL A 151 13.33 13.93 -37.71
CA VAL A 151 12.87 15.19 -37.09
C VAL A 151 14.00 16.24 -37.00
N ASN A 152 14.49 16.71 -38.15
CA ASN A 152 15.58 17.70 -38.28
C ASN A 152 16.91 17.30 -37.62
N LYS A 153 17.14 16.02 -37.32
CA LYS A 153 18.40 15.49 -36.73
C LYS A 153 18.96 14.37 -37.59
N CYS A 154 20.29 14.29 -37.67
CA CYS A 154 20.98 13.17 -38.31
C CYS A 154 21.31 12.09 -37.29
N VAL A 155 20.77 10.90 -37.47
CA VAL A 155 20.93 9.74 -36.57
C VAL A 155 21.66 8.62 -37.31
N LEU A 156 22.62 7.97 -36.64
CA LEU A 156 23.45 6.91 -37.21
C LEU A 156 22.61 5.63 -37.49
N THR A 157 22.49 5.18 -38.75
CA THR A 157 21.88 3.89 -39.13
C THR A 157 22.69 2.68 -38.65
N ASN A 158 24.01 2.83 -38.40
CA ASN A 158 24.88 1.80 -37.81
C ASN A 158 25.07 1.92 -36.28
N ALA A 159 24.20 2.66 -35.58
CA ALA A 159 24.03 2.49 -34.13
C ALA A 159 23.58 1.07 -33.75
N LYS A 160 23.39 0.18 -34.73
CA LYS A 160 23.49 -1.27 -34.60
C LYS A 160 24.56 -1.66 -33.56
N ASN A 161 25.87 -1.48 -33.70
CA ASN A 161 26.78 -2.27 -32.83
C ASN A 161 26.89 -1.90 -31.33
N THR A 162 26.63 -0.66 -30.89
CA THR A 162 26.69 -0.29 -29.46
C THR A 162 25.32 -0.31 -28.78
N VAL A 163 24.25 0.02 -29.51
CA VAL A 163 22.86 -0.13 -29.04
C VAL A 163 22.41 -1.60 -29.20
N ASN A 164 23.08 -2.43 -30.01
CA ASN A 164 22.84 -3.89 -30.11
C ASN A 164 23.26 -4.67 -28.86
N SER A 165 24.01 -4.08 -27.93
CA SER A 165 24.27 -4.77 -26.66
C SER A 165 23.05 -4.76 -25.72
N PHE A 166 22.13 -3.80 -25.89
CA PHE A 166 20.98 -3.62 -24.97
C PHE A 166 19.59 -3.54 -25.64
N LEU A 167 19.51 -3.13 -26.90
CA LEU A 167 18.25 -2.85 -27.64
C LEU A 167 18.17 -3.61 -28.98
N GLY A 168 19.30 -4.01 -29.58
CA GLY A 168 19.32 -4.89 -30.77
C GLY A 168 19.04 -6.36 -30.46
N LYS A 169 18.99 -6.75 -29.19
CA LYS A 169 18.41 -8.06 -28.79
C LYS A 169 16.88 -8.06 -28.79
N THR A 170 16.21 -6.93 -29.04
CA THR A 170 14.75 -6.79 -28.88
C THR A 170 13.97 -6.26 -30.09
N GLY A 171 14.60 -5.97 -31.24
CA GLY A 171 13.87 -5.60 -32.48
C GLY A 171 13.02 -4.31 -32.41
N LEU A 172 13.26 -3.43 -31.43
CA LEU A 172 12.36 -2.31 -31.10
C LEU A 172 12.40 -1.14 -32.08
N ASN A 173 13.51 -0.90 -32.79
CA ASN A 173 13.61 0.26 -33.68
C ASN A 173 12.82 0.06 -34.98
N ASP A 174 12.92 -1.12 -35.58
CA ASP A 174 12.12 -1.50 -36.74
C ASP A 174 10.63 -1.47 -36.35
N PHE A 175 10.29 -1.96 -35.16
CA PHE A 175 8.95 -1.85 -34.58
C PHE A 175 8.45 -0.40 -34.43
N PHE A 176 9.28 0.56 -33.99
CA PHE A 176 8.83 1.96 -33.84
C PHE A 176 8.57 2.66 -35.19
N GLU A 177 9.33 2.31 -36.23
CA GLU A 177 9.11 2.82 -37.59
C GLU A 177 7.84 2.25 -38.20
N GLU A 178 7.68 0.92 -38.15
CA GLU A 178 6.49 0.22 -38.64
C GLU A 178 5.23 0.71 -37.90
N VAL A 179 5.31 0.94 -36.59
CA VAL A 179 4.21 1.50 -35.79
C VAL A 179 3.90 2.95 -36.17
N SER A 180 4.92 3.76 -36.52
CA SER A 180 4.71 5.14 -36.94
C SER A 180 3.96 5.22 -38.27
N GLU A 181 4.32 4.36 -39.23
CA GLU A 181 3.62 4.23 -40.52
C GLU A 181 2.18 3.72 -40.31
N ASP A 182 1.99 2.70 -39.46
CA ASP A 182 0.67 2.21 -39.07
C ASP A 182 -0.21 3.33 -38.47
N PHE A 183 0.36 4.23 -37.67
CA PHE A 183 -0.36 5.36 -37.10
C PHE A 183 -0.77 6.42 -38.13
N GLU A 184 0.12 6.74 -39.07
CA GLU A 184 -0.19 7.68 -40.16
C GLU A 184 -1.35 7.17 -41.03
N LEU A 185 -1.45 5.84 -41.19
CA LEU A 185 -2.55 5.22 -41.90
C LEU A 185 -3.85 5.13 -41.07
N CYS A 186 -3.76 5.00 -39.74
CA CYS A 186 -4.91 4.69 -38.87
C CYS A 186 -5.46 5.84 -38.01
N TRP A 187 -4.83 7.03 -38.00
CA TRP A 187 -5.28 8.12 -37.14
C TRP A 187 -6.75 8.57 -37.34
N PRO A 188 -7.35 8.55 -38.56
CA PRO A 188 -8.76 8.90 -38.73
C PRO A 188 -9.70 7.88 -38.09
N GLU A 189 -9.37 6.59 -38.17
CA GLU A 189 -10.16 5.52 -37.57
C GLU A 189 -10.07 5.58 -36.05
N ILE A 190 -8.90 5.88 -35.50
CA ILE A 190 -8.74 6.09 -34.04
C ILE A 190 -9.64 7.24 -33.57
N LEU A 191 -9.70 8.34 -34.32
CA LEU A 191 -10.57 9.48 -34.01
C LEU A 191 -12.06 9.09 -34.11
N TYR A 192 -12.45 8.39 -35.16
CA TYR A 192 -13.82 7.86 -35.32
C TYR A 192 -14.21 6.93 -34.16
N LEU A 193 -13.33 6.02 -33.75
CA LEU A 193 -13.55 5.10 -32.63
C LEU A 193 -13.63 5.84 -31.29
N CYS A 194 -12.95 6.97 -31.13
CA CYS A 194 -13.13 7.85 -29.96
C CYS A 194 -14.55 8.46 -29.92
N ILE A 195 -15.10 8.90 -31.06
CA ILE A 195 -16.47 9.41 -31.16
C ILE A 195 -17.50 8.30 -30.88
N VAL A 196 -17.27 7.10 -31.41
CA VAL A 196 -18.10 5.92 -31.12
C VAL A 196 -18.07 5.58 -29.63
N SER A 197 -16.89 5.62 -28.99
CA SER A 197 -16.73 5.40 -27.55
C SER A 197 -17.45 6.45 -26.70
N LEU A 198 -17.46 7.71 -27.15
CA LEU A 198 -18.23 8.80 -26.54
C LEU A 198 -19.74 8.48 -26.61
N ALA A 199 -20.23 8.06 -27.77
CA ALA A 199 -21.63 7.70 -27.96
C ALA A 199 -22.04 6.52 -27.06
N PHE A 200 -21.24 5.44 -27.02
CA PHE A 200 -21.48 4.31 -26.12
C PHE A 200 -21.46 4.73 -24.64
N SER A 201 -20.57 5.64 -24.25
CA SER A 201 -20.49 6.16 -22.89
C SER A 201 -21.75 6.96 -22.50
N LEU A 202 -22.31 7.74 -23.43
CA LEU A 202 -23.59 8.42 -23.22
C LEU A 202 -24.76 7.44 -23.16
N ILE A 203 -24.78 6.45 -24.06
CA ILE A 203 -25.82 5.40 -24.08
C ILE A 203 -25.83 4.63 -22.76
N ILE A 204 -24.68 4.17 -22.25
CA ILE A 204 -24.63 3.42 -20.99
C ILE A 204 -25.08 4.28 -19.79
N MET A 205 -24.78 5.58 -19.78
CA MET A 205 -25.31 6.49 -18.76
C MET A 205 -26.84 6.63 -18.83
N VAL A 206 -27.42 6.74 -20.03
CA VAL A 206 -28.88 6.78 -20.22
C VAL A 206 -29.51 5.44 -19.84
N LEU A 207 -28.88 4.31 -20.17
CA LEU A 207 -29.33 2.98 -19.78
C LEU A 207 -29.32 2.81 -18.26
N PHE A 208 -28.27 3.26 -17.57
CA PHE A 208 -28.24 3.31 -16.11
C PHE A 208 -29.35 4.19 -15.53
N ARG A 209 -29.88 5.16 -16.25
CA ARG A 209 -31.06 5.91 -15.81
C ARG A 209 -32.37 5.13 -16.02
N LEU A 210 -32.59 4.60 -17.22
CA LEU A 210 -33.88 4.05 -17.63
C LEU A 210 -34.15 2.66 -17.02
N LEU A 211 -33.13 1.80 -16.99
CA LEU A 211 -33.28 0.38 -16.71
C LEU A 211 -32.20 -0.16 -15.75
N VAL A 212 -31.82 0.60 -14.70
CA VAL A 212 -30.77 0.22 -13.71
C VAL A 212 -30.74 -1.27 -13.40
N GLY A 213 -31.90 -1.84 -13.03
CA GLY A 213 -32.00 -3.24 -12.63
C GLY A 213 -31.62 -4.19 -13.76
N ILE A 214 -32.18 -3.98 -14.95
CA ILE A 214 -31.88 -4.80 -16.13
C ILE A 214 -30.43 -4.63 -16.53
N VAL A 215 -29.92 -3.39 -16.54
CA VAL A 215 -28.52 -3.12 -16.90
C VAL A 215 -27.57 -3.81 -15.94
N VAL A 216 -27.76 -3.68 -14.62
CA VAL A 216 -26.91 -4.35 -13.63
C VAL A 216 -26.95 -5.87 -13.83
N TRP A 217 -28.12 -6.47 -14.03
CA TRP A 217 -28.22 -7.92 -14.28
C TRP A 217 -27.62 -8.35 -15.61
N LEU A 218 -27.88 -7.63 -16.70
CA LEU A 218 -27.34 -7.90 -18.03
C LEU A 218 -25.81 -7.83 -18.00
N VAL A 219 -25.28 -6.80 -17.35
CA VAL A 219 -23.84 -6.58 -17.20
C VAL A 219 -23.20 -7.71 -16.39
N LEU A 220 -23.82 -8.13 -15.28
CA LEU A 220 -23.34 -9.25 -14.45
C LEU A 220 -23.41 -10.60 -15.17
N ILE A 221 -24.56 -10.91 -15.80
CA ILE A 221 -24.76 -12.14 -16.58
C ILE A 221 -23.80 -12.16 -17.77
N GLY A 222 -23.68 -11.04 -18.47
CA GLY A 222 -22.79 -10.87 -19.61
C GLY A 222 -21.33 -11.17 -19.26
N VAL A 223 -20.86 -10.70 -18.10
CA VAL A 223 -19.50 -11.04 -17.63
C VAL A 223 -19.33 -12.51 -17.34
N VAL A 224 -20.32 -13.13 -16.69
CA VAL A 224 -20.28 -14.58 -16.44
C VAL A 224 -20.24 -15.33 -17.76
N LEU A 225 -21.07 -14.95 -18.74
CA LEU A 225 -21.11 -15.59 -20.05
C LEU A 225 -19.81 -15.38 -20.83
N VAL A 226 -19.30 -14.15 -20.92
CA VAL A 226 -18.05 -13.84 -21.64
C VAL A 226 -16.86 -14.56 -21.00
N SER A 227 -16.79 -14.64 -19.66
CA SER A 227 -15.71 -15.37 -18.98
C SER A 227 -15.80 -16.88 -19.20
N LEU A 228 -17.00 -17.46 -19.18
CA LEU A 228 -17.23 -18.88 -19.48
C LEU A 228 -16.93 -19.21 -20.96
N ILE A 229 -17.47 -18.43 -21.90
CA ILE A 229 -17.26 -18.61 -23.34
C ILE A 229 -15.79 -18.42 -23.69
N GLY A 230 -15.14 -17.37 -23.19
CA GLY A 230 -13.73 -17.10 -23.42
C GLY A 230 -12.83 -18.21 -22.87
N THR A 231 -13.15 -18.73 -21.68
CA THR A 231 -12.43 -19.87 -21.11
C THR A 231 -12.62 -21.13 -21.96
N ALA A 232 -13.86 -21.44 -22.36
CA ALA A 232 -14.16 -22.58 -23.21
C ALA A 232 -13.46 -22.48 -24.57
N TYR A 233 -13.48 -21.31 -25.20
CA TYR A 233 -12.82 -21.04 -26.49
C TYR A 233 -11.30 -21.25 -26.39
N LEU A 234 -10.64 -20.74 -25.34
CA LEU A 234 -9.20 -20.95 -25.14
C LEU A 234 -8.85 -22.43 -24.92
N TRP A 235 -9.70 -23.19 -24.22
CA TRP A 235 -9.53 -24.65 -24.09
C TRP A 235 -9.72 -25.39 -25.41
N ILE A 236 -10.65 -24.95 -26.26
CA ILE A 236 -10.85 -25.50 -27.62
C ILE A 236 -9.64 -25.21 -28.50
N LEU A 237 -9.13 -23.97 -28.50
CA LEU A 237 -7.94 -23.60 -29.25
C LEU A 237 -6.71 -24.41 -28.82
N TRP A 238 -6.52 -24.60 -27.51
CA TRP A 238 -5.45 -25.47 -27.00
C TRP A 238 -5.63 -26.90 -27.49
N LYS A 239 -6.85 -27.44 -27.44
CA LYS A 239 -7.15 -28.81 -27.91
C LYS A 239 -6.89 -28.97 -29.42
N GLN A 240 -7.33 -28.01 -30.25
CA GLN A 240 -7.08 -28.02 -31.70
C GLN A 240 -5.58 -27.92 -32.00
N SER A 241 -4.85 -27.04 -31.32
CA SER A 241 -3.40 -26.92 -31.47
C SER A 241 -2.62 -28.19 -31.09
N LYS A 242 -3.25 -29.11 -30.35
CA LYS A 242 -2.67 -30.40 -29.94
C LYS A 242 -3.06 -31.56 -30.86
N LEU A 243 -4.13 -31.42 -31.66
CA LEU A 243 -4.67 -32.49 -32.52
C LEU A 243 -4.10 -32.46 -33.95
N ASP A 244 -3.75 -31.28 -34.48
CA ASP A 244 -3.20 -31.13 -35.84
C ASP A 244 -1.72 -30.71 -35.84
N PRO A 245 -0.76 -31.62 -35.56
CA PRO A 245 0.68 -31.33 -35.68
C PRO A 245 1.18 -31.30 -37.14
N ASN A 246 0.36 -31.70 -38.12
CA ASN A 246 0.83 -31.99 -39.50
C ASN A 246 0.53 -30.90 -40.54
N ASP A 247 -0.50 -30.06 -40.38
CA ASP A 247 -0.80 -28.95 -41.31
C ASP A 247 0.03 -27.68 -41.03
N ALA A 248 0.70 -27.61 -39.87
CA ALA A 248 1.56 -26.49 -39.51
C ALA A 248 2.92 -26.49 -40.25
N LYS A 249 3.27 -27.61 -40.88
CA LYS A 249 4.61 -27.85 -41.45
C LYS A 249 4.90 -27.08 -42.75
N HIS A 250 3.90 -26.45 -43.38
CA HIS A 250 4.07 -25.91 -44.74
C HIS A 250 4.07 -24.38 -44.89
N VAL A 251 3.95 -23.58 -43.82
CA VAL A 251 3.83 -22.12 -43.99
C VAL A 251 4.88 -21.27 -43.24
N ILE A 252 5.44 -21.63 -42.08
CA ILE A 252 6.42 -20.76 -41.39
C ILE A 252 7.43 -21.59 -40.57
N GLY A 253 8.72 -21.24 -40.65
CA GLY A 253 9.89 -21.95 -40.09
C GLY A 253 9.98 -22.10 -38.54
N PRO A 254 11.18 -22.35 -37.99
CA PRO A 254 11.40 -23.06 -36.72
C PRO A 254 11.03 -22.22 -35.48
N MET A 255 9.75 -22.13 -35.17
CA MET A 255 9.21 -21.57 -33.92
C MET A 255 8.01 -22.39 -33.39
N GLU A 256 8.10 -23.72 -33.44
CA GLU A 256 6.94 -24.61 -33.22
C GLU A 256 6.75 -25.18 -31.81
N ILE A 257 7.64 -24.96 -30.83
CA ILE A 257 7.43 -25.50 -29.46
C ILE A 257 6.73 -24.49 -28.52
N GLN A 258 6.73 -23.19 -28.85
CA GLN A 258 6.29 -22.14 -27.90
C GLN A 258 4.78 -21.79 -27.97
N LYS A 259 4.09 -22.09 -29.08
CA LYS A 259 2.67 -21.71 -29.27
C LYS A 259 1.70 -22.56 -28.46
N THR A 260 1.92 -23.87 -28.35
CA THR A 260 1.02 -24.81 -27.66
C THR A 260 1.01 -24.58 -26.13
N ASP A 261 2.18 -24.32 -25.54
CA ASP A 261 2.32 -23.98 -24.11
C ASP A 261 1.72 -22.60 -23.77
N THR A 262 1.73 -21.67 -24.74
CA THR A 262 1.15 -20.33 -24.57
C THR A 262 -0.39 -20.37 -24.49
N TYR A 263 -1.05 -21.16 -25.35
CA TYR A 263 -2.51 -21.33 -25.27
C TYR A 263 -2.94 -22.05 -23.99
N LEU A 264 -2.15 -23.02 -23.51
CA LEU A 264 -2.40 -23.67 -22.22
C LEU A 264 -2.32 -22.67 -21.06
N ALA A 265 -1.29 -21.83 -21.03
CA ALA A 265 -1.13 -20.79 -20.02
C ALA A 265 -2.31 -19.80 -20.03
N PHE A 266 -2.77 -19.37 -21.21
CA PHE A 266 -3.94 -18.51 -21.33
C PHE A 266 -5.23 -19.21 -20.85
N ALA A 267 -5.46 -20.46 -21.22
CA ALA A 267 -6.63 -21.22 -20.77
C ALA A 267 -6.68 -21.40 -19.24
N ILE A 268 -5.53 -21.72 -18.61
CA ILE A 268 -5.42 -21.82 -17.14
C ILE A 268 -5.68 -20.45 -16.49
N SER A 269 -5.08 -19.38 -17.01
CA SER A 269 -5.26 -18.02 -16.47
C SER A 269 -6.72 -17.54 -16.57
N ALA A 270 -7.39 -17.82 -17.70
CA ALA A 270 -8.80 -17.51 -17.91
C ALA A 270 -9.70 -18.31 -16.98
N SER A 271 -9.37 -19.58 -16.71
CA SER A 271 -10.12 -20.43 -15.77
C SER A 271 -10.07 -19.86 -14.34
N ILE A 272 -8.89 -19.43 -13.88
CA ILE A 272 -8.71 -18.79 -12.56
C ILE A 272 -9.51 -17.47 -12.49
N LEU A 273 -9.44 -16.64 -13.54
CA LEU A 273 -10.17 -15.39 -13.62
C LEU A 273 -11.69 -15.63 -13.56
N THR A 274 -12.20 -16.62 -14.29
CA THR A 274 -13.62 -16.99 -14.32
C THR A 274 -14.11 -17.45 -12.94
N VAL A 275 -13.34 -18.28 -12.23
CA VAL A 275 -13.67 -18.70 -10.85
C VAL A 275 -13.71 -17.49 -9.91
N PHE A 276 -12.75 -16.57 -10.02
CA PHE A 276 -12.70 -15.36 -9.20
C PHE A 276 -13.90 -14.44 -9.46
N VAL A 277 -14.24 -14.21 -10.73
CA VAL A 277 -15.41 -13.43 -11.14
C VAL A 277 -16.70 -14.06 -10.61
N LEU A 278 -16.87 -15.38 -10.74
CA LEU A 278 -18.03 -16.10 -10.20
C LEU A 278 -18.14 -15.96 -8.67
N LEU A 279 -17.02 -16.11 -7.96
CA LEU A 279 -17.00 -15.96 -6.51
C LEU A 279 -17.38 -14.55 -6.07
N ILE A 280 -16.88 -13.52 -6.76
CA ILE A 280 -17.28 -12.13 -6.51
C ILE A 280 -18.79 -11.98 -6.71
N VAL A 281 -19.34 -12.41 -7.85
CA VAL A 281 -20.77 -12.27 -8.14
C VAL A 281 -21.62 -12.98 -7.08
N LEU A 282 -21.20 -14.17 -6.63
CA LEU A 282 -21.88 -14.93 -5.57
C LEU A 282 -21.86 -14.22 -4.22
N VAL A 283 -20.71 -13.62 -3.82
CA VAL A 283 -20.59 -12.86 -2.56
C VAL A 283 -21.45 -11.59 -2.62
N LEU A 284 -21.44 -10.89 -3.76
CA LEU A 284 -22.15 -9.63 -3.92
C LEU A 284 -23.67 -9.80 -4.09
N ARG A 285 -24.17 -11.02 -4.33
CA ARG A 285 -25.59 -11.32 -4.65
C ARG A 285 -26.60 -10.67 -3.70
N LYS A 286 -26.34 -10.73 -2.39
CA LYS A 286 -27.27 -10.23 -1.37
C LYS A 286 -27.30 -8.70 -1.31
N ARG A 287 -26.28 -8.02 -1.85
CA ARG A 287 -26.10 -6.56 -1.81
C ARG A 287 -26.50 -5.87 -3.11
N ILE A 288 -26.58 -6.58 -4.24
CA ILE A 288 -27.00 -6.05 -5.54
C ILE A 288 -28.35 -5.32 -5.45
N LYS A 289 -29.33 -5.85 -4.71
CA LYS A 289 -30.65 -5.21 -4.56
C LYS A 289 -30.57 -3.80 -3.96
N LEU A 290 -29.67 -3.60 -3.00
CA LEU A 290 -29.43 -2.30 -2.36
C LEU A 290 -28.72 -1.33 -3.32
N VAL A 291 -27.73 -1.82 -4.06
CA VAL A 291 -26.97 -1.03 -5.04
C VAL A 291 -27.87 -0.58 -6.20
N ILE A 292 -28.72 -1.47 -6.71
CA ILE A 292 -29.74 -1.11 -7.71
C ILE A 292 -30.63 0.02 -7.20
N GLN A 293 -31.00 0.03 -5.91
CA GLN A 293 -31.82 1.08 -5.35
C GLN A 293 -31.07 2.42 -5.27
N LEU A 294 -29.81 2.39 -4.84
CA LEU A 294 -28.95 3.58 -4.81
C LEU A 294 -28.76 4.17 -6.22
N PHE A 295 -28.50 3.31 -7.21
CA PHE A 295 -28.41 3.70 -8.61
C PHE A 295 -29.74 4.24 -9.14
N LYS A 296 -30.90 3.68 -8.75
CA LYS A 296 -32.21 4.23 -9.11
C LYS A 296 -32.41 5.65 -8.57
N GLU A 297 -32.01 5.90 -7.33
CA GLU A 297 -32.10 7.25 -6.75
C GLU A 297 -31.11 8.22 -7.40
N ALA A 298 -29.88 7.77 -7.70
CA ALA A 298 -28.91 8.55 -8.49
C ALA A 298 -29.44 8.87 -9.91
N GLY A 299 -30.05 7.89 -10.57
CA GLY A 299 -30.67 8.04 -11.88
C GLY A 299 -31.84 9.03 -11.88
N LYS A 300 -32.66 9.06 -10.82
CA LYS A 300 -33.71 10.08 -10.65
C LYS A 300 -33.12 11.47 -10.45
N ALA A 301 -32.08 11.60 -9.63
CA ALA A 301 -31.39 12.87 -9.40
C ALA A 301 -30.80 13.41 -10.72
N ILE A 302 -30.00 12.61 -11.41
CA ILE A 302 -29.41 12.97 -12.72
C ILE A 302 -30.51 13.26 -13.76
N GLY A 303 -31.59 12.49 -13.75
CA GLY A 303 -32.71 12.68 -14.66
C GLY A 303 -33.46 14.01 -14.47
N SER A 304 -33.52 14.51 -13.24
CA SER A 304 -34.08 15.84 -12.93
C SER A 304 -33.10 16.98 -13.21
N MET A 305 -31.82 16.67 -13.39
CA MET A 305 -30.72 17.63 -13.59
C MET A 305 -29.88 17.25 -14.81
N PRO A 306 -30.46 17.24 -16.03
CA PRO A 306 -29.82 16.68 -17.22
C PRO A 306 -28.50 17.36 -17.62
N LEU A 307 -28.30 18.62 -17.23
CA LEU A 307 -27.04 19.35 -17.42
C LEU A 307 -25.85 18.67 -16.72
N LEU A 308 -26.07 17.75 -15.74
CA LEU A 308 -24.99 16.99 -15.07
C LEU A 308 -24.27 16.09 -16.07
N LEU A 309 -24.91 15.70 -17.16
CA LEU A 309 -24.32 14.88 -18.22
C LEU A 309 -23.30 15.65 -19.07
N LEU A 310 -23.36 16.99 -19.08
CA LEU A 310 -22.38 17.84 -19.78
C LEU A 310 -21.19 18.23 -18.89
N GLN A 311 -21.28 18.00 -17.58
CA GLN A 311 -20.19 18.29 -16.63
C GLN A 311 -18.85 17.62 -16.98
N PRO A 312 -18.78 16.34 -17.40
CA PRO A 312 -17.50 15.71 -17.78
C PRO A 312 -16.82 16.40 -18.96
N VAL A 313 -17.59 16.88 -19.93
CA VAL A 313 -17.07 17.54 -21.14
C VAL A 313 -16.37 18.84 -20.75
N TRP A 314 -16.99 19.62 -19.86
CA TRP A 314 -16.40 20.83 -19.32
C TRP A 314 -15.10 20.55 -18.56
N THR A 315 -15.09 19.58 -17.64
CA THR A 315 -13.86 19.25 -16.89
C THR A 315 -12.76 18.72 -17.82
N PHE A 316 -13.11 17.91 -18.82
CA PHE A 316 -12.16 17.41 -19.81
C PHE A 316 -11.53 18.57 -20.59
N ALA A 317 -12.32 19.55 -21.03
CA ALA A 317 -11.82 20.75 -21.70
C ALA A 317 -10.84 21.54 -20.80
N CYS A 318 -11.16 21.71 -19.50
CA CYS A 318 -10.25 22.37 -18.56
C CYS A 318 -8.94 21.60 -18.36
N ILE A 319 -9.00 20.28 -18.17
CA ILE A 319 -7.81 19.43 -18.01
C ILE A 319 -6.97 19.42 -19.29
N ALA A 320 -7.59 19.25 -20.46
CA ALA A 320 -6.91 19.29 -21.75
C ALA A 320 -6.17 20.62 -21.93
N THR A 321 -6.84 21.75 -21.64
CA THR A 321 -6.24 23.09 -21.68
C THR A 321 -5.05 23.22 -20.73
N ALA A 322 -5.16 22.69 -19.51
CA ALA A 322 -4.07 22.69 -18.53
C ALA A 322 -2.86 21.86 -18.99
N VAL A 323 -3.10 20.67 -19.55
CA VAL A 323 -2.03 19.80 -20.08
C VAL A 323 -1.38 20.42 -21.31
N SER A 324 -2.15 20.97 -22.24
CA SER A 324 -1.63 21.68 -23.41
C SER A 324 -0.79 22.90 -23.01
N SER A 325 -1.25 23.68 -22.03
CA SER A 325 -0.49 24.80 -21.47
C SER A 325 0.81 24.33 -20.83
N TRP A 326 0.79 23.23 -20.08
CA TRP A 326 2.00 22.64 -19.49
C TRP A 326 3.03 22.22 -20.55
N ILE A 327 2.60 21.56 -21.64
CA ILE A 327 3.49 21.17 -22.75
C ILE A 327 4.10 22.44 -23.36
N TYR A 328 3.27 23.42 -23.68
CA TYR A 328 3.71 24.68 -24.27
C TYR A 328 4.71 25.43 -23.38
N PHE A 329 4.44 25.56 -22.08
CA PHE A 329 5.35 26.18 -21.12
C PHE A 329 6.64 25.39 -20.95
N THR A 330 6.57 24.06 -20.95
CA THR A 330 7.76 23.20 -20.87
C THR A 330 8.67 23.39 -22.08
N LEU A 331 8.13 23.57 -23.29
CA LEU A 331 8.93 23.86 -24.48
C LEU A 331 9.73 25.17 -24.32
N TRP A 332 9.08 26.23 -23.83
CA TRP A 332 9.77 27.50 -23.55
C TRP A 332 10.84 27.35 -22.47
N ILE A 333 10.53 26.73 -21.34
CA ILE A 333 11.49 26.49 -20.24
C ILE A 333 12.67 25.63 -20.69
N GLU A 334 12.44 24.63 -21.54
CA GLU A 334 13.53 23.80 -22.05
C GLU A 334 14.41 24.53 -23.05
N SER A 335 13.87 25.52 -23.76
CA SER A 335 14.58 26.28 -24.78
C SER A 335 15.44 27.43 -24.21
N SER A 336 15.23 27.80 -22.94
CA SER A 336 15.94 28.90 -22.29
C SER A 336 17.35 28.51 -21.84
N GLY A 337 18.27 29.47 -21.88
CA GLY A 337 19.63 29.32 -21.35
C GLY A 337 20.53 30.50 -21.66
N HIS A 338 21.56 30.69 -20.85
CA HIS A 338 22.63 31.67 -21.08
C HIS A 338 23.75 31.04 -21.88
N GLU A 339 24.37 31.83 -22.75
CA GLU A 339 25.56 31.40 -23.47
C GLU A 339 26.76 31.25 -22.52
N LYS A 340 27.37 30.07 -22.55
CA LYS A 340 28.60 29.77 -21.82
C LYS A 340 29.66 29.28 -22.79
N LYS A 341 30.79 30.00 -22.78
CA LYS A 341 32.00 29.60 -23.49
C LYS A 341 32.69 28.46 -22.75
N ILE A 342 32.89 27.33 -23.42
CA ILE A 342 33.72 26.23 -22.89
C ILE A 342 35.11 26.30 -23.52
N ARG A 343 35.18 26.57 -24.84
CA ARG A 343 36.40 26.70 -25.63
C ARG A 343 36.21 27.82 -26.66
N ASP A 344 37.28 28.29 -27.31
CA ASP A 344 37.21 29.37 -28.32
C ASP A 344 36.25 29.09 -29.49
N ASP A 345 35.99 27.82 -29.78
CA ASP A 345 35.17 27.27 -30.87
C ASP A 345 33.93 26.50 -30.38
N TYR A 346 33.68 26.43 -29.06
CA TYR A 346 32.59 25.63 -28.49
C TYR A 346 31.84 26.35 -27.37
N TYR A 347 30.57 26.64 -27.65
CA TYR A 347 29.63 27.31 -26.77
C TYR A 347 28.42 26.42 -26.48
N ILE A 348 27.86 26.54 -25.28
CA ILE A 348 26.61 25.86 -24.91
C ILE A 348 25.64 26.82 -24.22
N TYR A 349 24.35 26.53 -24.31
CA TYR A 349 23.34 27.16 -23.46
C TYR A 349 23.31 26.46 -22.11
N GLU A 350 23.74 27.15 -21.04
CA GLU A 350 23.63 26.69 -19.66
C GLU A 350 22.39 27.32 -19.00
N LYS A 351 21.62 26.51 -18.28
CA LYS A 351 20.46 27.00 -17.52
C LYS A 351 20.92 27.52 -16.17
N ASP A 352 20.46 28.71 -15.79
CA ASP A 352 20.69 29.26 -14.46
C ASP A 352 19.77 28.60 -13.42
N THR A 353 19.98 28.93 -12.15
CA THR A 353 19.18 28.40 -11.03
C THR A 353 17.69 28.73 -11.17
N VAL A 354 17.35 29.90 -11.72
CA VAL A 354 15.96 30.34 -11.91
C VAL A 354 15.24 29.50 -12.97
N MET A 355 15.87 29.23 -14.11
CA MET A 355 15.31 28.36 -15.16
C MET A 355 15.15 26.92 -14.67
N ILE A 356 16.12 26.39 -13.91
CA ILE A 356 16.04 25.05 -13.30
C ILE A 356 14.90 24.98 -12.28
N PHE A 357 14.76 25.99 -11.43
CA PHE A 357 13.66 26.09 -10.47
C PHE A 357 12.30 26.17 -11.18
N THR A 358 12.19 26.98 -12.23
CA THR A 358 10.97 27.17 -13.03
C THR A 358 10.47 25.86 -13.63
N ARG A 359 11.36 24.96 -14.03
CA ARG A 359 11.01 23.61 -14.51
C ARG A 359 10.23 22.80 -13.47
N TRP A 360 10.76 22.70 -12.25
CA TRP A 360 10.11 21.95 -11.17
C TRP A 360 8.83 22.65 -10.69
N TYR A 361 8.86 23.98 -10.67
CA TYR A 361 7.71 24.81 -10.35
C TYR A 361 6.54 24.61 -11.34
N ASN A 362 6.81 24.56 -12.65
CA ASN A 362 5.82 24.30 -13.70
C ASN A 362 5.18 22.91 -13.60
N ILE A 363 5.95 21.90 -13.16
CA ILE A 363 5.40 20.55 -12.89
C ILE A 363 4.47 20.60 -11.67
N PHE A 364 4.89 21.24 -10.58
CA PHE A 364 4.10 21.34 -9.36
C PHE A 364 2.76 22.03 -9.60
N ILE A 365 2.79 23.21 -10.23
CA ILE A 365 1.60 24.03 -10.43
C ILE A 365 0.59 23.35 -11.35
N THR A 366 1.07 22.63 -12.38
CA THR A 366 0.22 21.83 -13.26
C THR A 366 -0.47 20.71 -12.49
N LEU A 367 0.26 19.97 -11.64
CA LEU A 367 -0.34 18.92 -10.79
C LEU A 367 -1.41 19.51 -9.85
N TRP A 368 -1.14 20.69 -9.29
CA TRP A 368 -2.10 21.40 -8.44
C TRP A 368 -3.36 21.81 -9.21
N PHE A 369 -3.23 22.39 -10.42
CA PHE A 369 -4.36 22.73 -11.29
C PHE A 369 -5.19 21.50 -11.70
N LEU A 370 -4.55 20.38 -12.04
CA LEU A 370 -5.26 19.14 -12.36
C LEU A 370 -6.11 18.65 -11.19
N GLN A 371 -5.58 18.64 -9.97
CA GLN A 371 -6.35 18.28 -8.77
C GLN A 371 -7.43 19.32 -8.44
N PHE A 372 -7.18 20.60 -8.72
CA PHE A 372 -8.13 21.68 -8.50
C PHE A 372 -9.35 21.55 -9.42
N PHE A 373 -9.17 21.31 -10.72
CA PHE A 373 -10.28 21.12 -11.66
C PHE A 373 -11.14 19.89 -11.30
N ILE A 374 -10.50 18.78 -10.92
CA ILE A 374 -11.19 17.58 -10.43
C ILE A 374 -11.96 17.88 -9.14
N GLY A 375 -11.37 18.63 -8.20
CA GLY A 375 -12.03 19.05 -6.96
C GLY A 375 -13.23 19.97 -7.20
N CYS A 376 -13.13 20.89 -8.17
CA CYS A 376 -14.23 21.74 -8.59
C CYS A 376 -15.40 20.90 -9.13
N GLN A 377 -15.11 19.90 -9.97
CA GLN A 377 -16.13 18.96 -10.46
C GLN A 377 -16.84 18.25 -9.32
N HIS A 378 -16.10 17.69 -8.35
CA HIS A 378 -16.70 17.01 -7.21
C HIS A 378 -17.62 17.94 -6.42
N MET A 379 -17.18 19.16 -6.12
CA MET A 379 -17.97 20.14 -5.37
C MET A 379 -19.27 20.53 -6.09
N VAL A 380 -19.21 20.76 -7.40
CA VAL A 380 -20.38 21.15 -8.21
C VAL A 380 -21.41 20.01 -8.25
N ILE A 381 -20.97 18.77 -8.48
CA ILE A 381 -21.87 17.60 -8.50
C ILE A 381 -22.48 17.36 -7.12
N ALA A 382 -21.66 17.37 -6.07
CA ALA A 382 -22.14 17.20 -4.69
C ALA A 382 -23.13 18.29 -4.29
N GLY A 383 -22.87 19.55 -4.65
CA GLY A 383 -23.78 20.67 -4.40
C GLY A 383 -25.11 20.54 -5.12
N ALA A 384 -25.10 20.12 -6.39
CA ALA A 384 -26.32 19.89 -7.15
C ALA A 384 -27.14 18.73 -6.55
N ILE A 385 -26.48 17.67 -6.11
CA ILE A 385 -27.15 16.49 -5.52
C ILE A 385 -27.68 16.77 -4.12
N ALA A 386 -26.91 17.46 -3.28
CA ALA A 386 -27.41 17.91 -1.99
C ALA A 386 -28.64 18.84 -2.17
N SER A 387 -28.61 19.72 -3.19
CA SER A 387 -29.76 20.58 -3.58
C SER A 387 -30.98 19.76 -3.91
N TRP A 388 -30.80 18.76 -4.74
CA TRP A 388 -31.88 17.90 -5.12
C TRP A 388 -32.37 17.04 -3.95
N TYR A 389 -31.47 16.46 -3.16
CA TYR A 389 -31.78 15.53 -2.08
C TYR A 389 -32.60 16.19 -0.97
N PHE A 390 -32.10 17.30 -0.42
CA PHE A 390 -32.72 18.02 0.71
C PHE A 390 -33.87 18.97 0.30
N THR A 391 -34.24 19.03 -0.98
CA THR A 391 -35.46 19.73 -1.41
C THR A 391 -36.64 18.76 -1.45
N ARG A 392 -37.73 19.04 -0.73
CA ARG A 392 -38.92 18.17 -0.72
C ARG A 392 -39.64 18.15 -2.07
N ASN A 393 -40.00 19.33 -2.57
CA ASN A 393 -40.63 19.46 -3.88
C ASN A 393 -39.56 19.58 -4.98
N LYS A 394 -39.27 18.46 -5.64
CA LYS A 394 -38.22 18.37 -6.67
C LYS A 394 -38.45 19.32 -7.87
N ASN A 395 -39.68 19.78 -8.11
CA ASN A 395 -40.01 20.73 -9.18
C ASN A 395 -39.49 22.15 -8.91
N LEU A 396 -39.13 22.46 -7.66
CA LEU A 396 -38.57 23.76 -7.27
C LEU A 396 -37.06 23.86 -7.53
N VAL A 397 -36.39 22.74 -7.83
CA VAL A 397 -34.95 22.70 -8.04
C VAL A 397 -34.62 23.23 -9.44
N LYS A 398 -34.52 24.55 -9.59
CA LYS A 398 -34.12 25.21 -10.84
C LYS A 398 -32.59 25.37 -10.90
N SER A 399 -31.99 24.93 -12.01
CA SER A 399 -30.56 25.10 -12.33
C SER A 399 -29.57 24.78 -11.18
N PRO A 400 -29.64 23.58 -10.56
CA PRO A 400 -28.82 23.24 -9.39
C PRO A 400 -27.32 23.18 -9.66
N ILE A 401 -26.91 22.93 -10.90
CA ILE A 401 -25.50 22.93 -11.31
C ILE A 401 -24.95 24.36 -11.35
N PHE A 402 -25.66 25.28 -11.99
CA PHE A 402 -25.27 26.69 -12.00
C PHE A 402 -25.27 27.28 -10.59
N HIS A 403 -26.22 26.87 -9.75
CA HIS A 403 -26.22 27.24 -8.34
C HIS A 403 -25.05 26.63 -7.56
N GLY A 404 -24.72 25.35 -7.78
CA GLY A 404 -23.55 24.69 -7.21
C GLY A 404 -22.23 25.34 -7.64
N LEU A 405 -22.12 25.70 -8.93
CA LEU A 405 -20.98 26.43 -9.49
C LEU A 405 -20.87 27.84 -8.90
N TYR A 406 -21.99 28.57 -8.78
CA TYR A 406 -22.04 29.86 -8.12
C TYR A 406 -21.57 29.75 -6.66
N ASN A 407 -22.05 28.76 -5.91
CA ASN A 407 -21.65 28.54 -4.53
C ASN A 407 -20.17 28.17 -4.41
N LEU A 408 -19.65 27.33 -5.32
CA LEU A 408 -18.23 27.03 -5.42
C LEU A 408 -17.41 28.31 -5.61
N LEU A 409 -17.71 29.08 -6.67
CA LEU A 409 -16.95 30.28 -7.06
C LEU A 409 -17.05 31.40 -6.02
N ARG A 410 -18.21 31.56 -5.37
CA ARG A 410 -18.44 32.62 -4.40
C ARG A 410 -17.91 32.29 -3.00
N TYR A 411 -18.04 31.04 -2.56
CA TYR A 411 -17.81 30.69 -1.15
C TYR A 411 -16.69 29.67 -0.93
N HIS A 412 -16.48 28.70 -1.82
CA HIS A 412 -15.72 27.48 -1.49
C HIS A 412 -14.46 27.23 -2.35
N VAL A 413 -14.05 28.18 -3.21
CA VAL A 413 -12.81 28.05 -4.01
C VAL A 413 -11.56 27.84 -3.14
N GLY A 414 -11.51 28.49 -1.97
CA GLY A 414 -10.42 28.32 -1.00
C GLY A 414 -10.29 26.89 -0.51
N SER A 415 -11.42 26.26 -0.14
CA SER A 415 -11.43 24.88 0.37
C SER A 415 -11.02 23.87 -0.69
N VAL A 416 -11.45 24.08 -1.95
CA VAL A 416 -11.03 23.23 -3.07
C VAL A 416 -9.55 23.42 -3.38
N SER A 417 -9.04 24.66 -3.31
CA SER A 417 -7.60 24.96 -3.49
C SER A 417 -6.75 24.32 -2.40
N PHE A 418 -7.23 24.29 -1.15
CA PHE A 418 -6.53 23.63 -0.06
C PHE A 418 -6.52 22.11 -0.22
N GLY A 419 -7.66 21.49 -0.48
CA GLY A 419 -7.73 20.04 -0.69
C GLY A 419 -6.90 19.57 -1.89
N SER A 420 -6.89 20.33 -3.00
CA SER A 420 -6.06 20.03 -4.17
C SER A 420 -4.56 20.22 -3.90
N LEU A 421 -4.18 21.20 -3.07
CA LEU A 421 -2.79 21.46 -2.70
C LEU A 421 -2.18 20.28 -1.94
N ILE A 422 -2.89 19.74 -0.94
CA ILE A 422 -2.38 18.62 -0.14
C ILE A 422 -2.14 17.40 -1.05
N ILE A 423 -3.04 17.13 -1.99
CA ILE A 423 -2.87 16.02 -2.94
C ILE A 423 -1.67 16.27 -3.86
N ALA A 424 -1.51 17.49 -4.39
CA ALA A 424 -0.42 17.85 -5.28
C ALA A 424 0.96 17.73 -4.62
N ILE A 425 1.09 18.13 -3.34
CA ILE A 425 2.33 17.97 -2.56
C ILE A 425 2.71 16.49 -2.46
N VAL A 426 1.77 15.62 -2.09
CA VAL A 426 2.02 14.18 -1.98
C VAL A 426 2.41 13.58 -3.33
N GLN A 427 1.78 14.03 -4.42
CA GLN A 427 2.11 13.60 -5.78
C GLN A 427 3.54 13.97 -6.18
N ILE A 428 3.99 15.19 -5.87
CA ILE A 428 5.38 15.60 -6.14
C ILE A 428 6.38 14.78 -5.33
N VAL A 429 6.12 14.58 -4.04
CA VAL A 429 7.00 13.76 -3.18
C VAL A 429 7.09 12.34 -3.74
N ARG A 430 5.96 11.78 -4.17
CA ARG A 430 5.92 10.47 -4.83
C ARG A 430 6.71 10.44 -6.14
N ILE A 431 6.61 11.46 -6.98
CA ILE A 431 7.41 11.55 -8.22
C ILE A 431 8.90 11.60 -7.88
N PHE A 432 9.31 12.42 -6.91
CA PHE A 432 10.69 12.53 -6.46
C PHE A 432 11.26 11.19 -6.00
N PHE A 433 10.59 10.49 -5.09
CA PHE A 433 11.06 9.19 -4.62
C PHE A 433 11.09 8.13 -5.74
N LYS A 434 10.22 8.23 -6.76
CA LYS A 434 10.24 7.34 -7.93
C LYS A 434 11.43 7.62 -8.84
N LEU A 435 11.82 8.89 -8.99
CA LEU A 435 13.04 9.28 -9.70
C LEU A 435 14.29 8.85 -8.93
N LEU A 436 14.28 8.99 -7.61
CA LEU A 436 15.35 8.51 -6.73
C LEU A 436 15.49 6.98 -6.81
N GLU A 437 14.38 6.24 -6.85
CA GLU A 437 14.39 4.78 -7.09
C GLU A 437 15.07 4.44 -8.42
N LYS A 438 14.77 5.19 -9.49
CA LYS A 438 15.37 4.97 -10.81
C LYS A 438 16.87 5.27 -10.82
N TYR A 439 17.30 6.34 -10.15
CA TYR A 439 18.71 6.70 -10.03
C TYR A 439 19.49 5.67 -9.21
N LEU A 440 18.95 5.22 -8.08
CA LEU A 440 19.59 4.28 -7.16
C LEU A 440 19.59 2.84 -7.67
N LYS A 441 18.67 2.45 -8.57
CA LYS A 441 18.75 1.15 -9.26
C LYS A 441 20.02 1.00 -10.10
N THR A 442 20.58 2.11 -10.58
CA THR A 442 21.84 2.13 -11.34
C THR A 442 23.06 1.95 -10.42
N HIS A 443 22.96 2.30 -9.13
CA HIS A 443 24.03 2.19 -8.15
C HIS A 443 23.75 1.04 -7.16
N LYS A 444 24.41 -0.11 -7.37
CA LYS A 444 24.15 -1.41 -6.74
C LYS A 444 24.00 -1.36 -5.20
N GLY A 445 22.76 -1.42 -4.68
CA GLY A 445 22.48 -1.63 -3.25
C GLY A 445 21.06 -2.16 -2.96
N LYS A 446 20.94 -3.38 -2.42
CA LYS A 446 19.64 -4.04 -2.17
C LYS A 446 18.82 -3.39 -1.03
N CYS A 447 19.48 -2.91 0.03
CA CYS A 447 18.81 -2.28 1.19
C CYS A 447 18.23 -0.90 0.85
N VAL A 448 18.97 -0.08 0.11
CA VAL A 448 18.52 1.25 -0.32
C VAL A 448 17.33 1.13 -1.28
N ASN A 449 17.38 0.18 -2.22
CA ASN A 449 16.24 -0.12 -3.10
C ASN A 449 15.01 -0.60 -2.31
N CYS A 450 15.20 -1.34 -1.20
CA CYS A 450 14.12 -1.76 -0.31
C CYS A 450 13.47 -0.56 0.40
N LEU A 451 14.29 0.33 1.00
CA LEU A 451 13.82 1.52 1.73
C LEU A 451 13.03 2.47 0.82
N VAL A 452 13.54 2.77 -0.38
CA VAL A 452 12.87 3.66 -1.33
C VAL A 452 11.57 3.04 -1.85
N SER A 453 11.55 1.72 -2.09
CA SER A 453 10.34 0.98 -2.48
C SER A 453 9.27 0.99 -1.38
N CYS A 454 9.69 0.92 -0.11
CA CYS A 454 8.85 1.04 1.06
C CYS A 454 8.22 2.45 1.15
N CYS A 455 9.01 3.52 1.06
CA CYS A 455 8.51 4.89 1.06
C CYS A 455 7.55 5.14 -0.11
N GLN A 456 7.85 4.61 -1.30
CA GLN A 456 6.95 4.66 -2.46
C GLN A 456 5.60 3.98 -2.21
N CYS A 457 5.58 2.85 -1.51
CA CYS A 457 4.34 2.16 -1.16
C CYS A 457 3.52 2.98 -0.16
N CYS A 458 4.14 3.46 0.91
CA CYS A 458 3.48 4.30 1.92
C CYS A 458 2.88 5.57 1.31
N LEU A 459 3.64 6.27 0.47
CA LEU A 459 3.18 7.47 -0.22
C LEU A 459 2.05 7.18 -1.21
N CYS A 460 2.09 6.04 -1.90
CA CYS A 460 1.00 5.60 -2.78
C CYS A 460 -0.29 5.33 -1.99
N CYS A 461 -0.19 4.63 -0.85
CA CYS A 461 -1.34 4.38 0.02
C CYS A 461 -1.88 5.69 0.63
N PHE A 462 -0.99 6.57 1.07
CA PHE A 462 -1.34 7.87 1.61
C PHE A 462 -2.05 8.74 0.57
N GLU A 463 -1.57 8.78 -0.67
CA GLU A 463 -2.22 9.50 -1.77
C GLU A 463 -3.66 8.98 -1.99
N LYS A 464 -3.86 7.66 -1.98
CA LYS A 464 -5.20 7.06 -2.18
C LYS A 464 -6.15 7.43 -1.04
N ILE A 465 -5.71 7.30 0.21
CA ILE A 465 -6.50 7.67 1.40
C ILE A 465 -6.84 9.15 1.35
N LEU A 466 -5.86 9.99 1.02
CA LEU A 466 -6.04 11.44 0.96
C LEU A 466 -7.05 11.84 -0.14
N LYS A 467 -6.98 11.23 -1.33
CA LYS A 467 -7.97 11.45 -2.40
C LYS A 467 -9.37 11.03 -1.98
N TYR A 468 -9.50 9.88 -1.33
CA TYR A 468 -10.78 9.39 -0.81
C TYR A 468 -11.35 10.35 0.24
N LEU A 469 -10.55 10.74 1.24
CA LEU A 469 -10.98 11.66 2.29
C LEU A 469 -11.35 13.04 1.73
N THR A 470 -10.54 13.57 0.81
CA THR A 470 -10.76 14.88 0.16
C THR A 470 -12.05 14.90 -0.64
N ARG A 471 -12.34 13.83 -1.40
CA ARG A 471 -13.61 13.69 -2.15
C ARG A 471 -14.82 13.72 -1.21
N ASN A 472 -14.77 12.97 -0.11
CA ASN A 472 -15.86 12.95 0.87
C ASN A 472 -15.98 14.27 1.65
N ALA A 473 -14.86 14.93 1.95
CA ALA A 473 -14.85 16.26 2.55
C ALA A 473 -15.56 17.29 1.64
N TYR A 474 -15.35 17.24 0.32
CA TYR A 474 -16.07 18.14 -0.60
C TYR A 474 -17.59 17.92 -0.58
N ILE A 475 -18.06 16.69 -0.35
CA ILE A 475 -19.49 16.41 -0.20
C ILE A 475 -20.04 17.08 1.07
N GLU A 476 -19.33 16.96 2.19
CA GLU A 476 -19.70 17.63 3.44
C GLU A 476 -19.71 19.16 3.34
N ILE A 477 -18.73 19.75 2.65
CA ILE A 477 -18.73 21.19 2.35
C ILE A 477 -19.95 21.57 1.52
N ALA A 478 -20.32 20.74 0.55
CA ALA A 478 -21.50 20.96 -0.26
C ALA A 478 -22.81 20.90 0.57
N ILE A 479 -22.90 20.03 1.58
CA ILE A 479 -24.08 19.90 2.44
C ILE A 479 -24.16 21.03 3.47
N HIS A 480 -23.10 21.24 4.25
CA HIS A 480 -23.12 22.12 5.43
C HIS A 480 -22.49 23.50 5.20
N GLY A 481 -21.60 23.65 4.20
CA GLY A 481 -20.83 24.87 3.99
C GLY A 481 -19.64 25.03 4.94
N TYR A 482 -19.12 23.93 5.51
CA TYR A 482 -17.95 23.94 6.39
C TYR A 482 -16.65 24.30 5.65
N ASN A 483 -15.63 24.71 6.40
CA ASN A 483 -14.25 24.73 5.89
C ASN A 483 -13.71 23.31 5.68
N PHE A 484 -12.61 23.17 4.94
CA PHE A 484 -12.09 21.87 4.51
C PHE A 484 -11.75 20.93 5.66
N CYS A 485 -11.05 21.41 6.71
CA CYS A 485 -10.65 20.57 7.84
C CYS A 485 -11.86 20.08 8.65
N GLN A 486 -12.82 20.98 8.92
CA GLN A 486 -14.04 20.63 9.63
C GLN A 486 -14.89 19.64 8.82
N ALA A 487 -15.02 19.86 7.52
CA ALA A 487 -15.70 18.94 6.62
C ALA A 487 -15.02 17.58 6.54
N GLY A 488 -13.69 17.53 6.46
CA GLY A 488 -12.94 16.27 6.48
C GLY A 488 -13.13 15.48 7.78
N LYS A 489 -13.18 16.18 8.93
CA LYS A 489 -13.49 15.56 10.22
C LYS A 489 -14.91 15.00 10.28
N GLN A 490 -15.90 15.75 9.77
CA GLN A 490 -17.29 15.29 9.72
C GLN A 490 -17.42 14.09 8.77
N ALA A 491 -16.89 14.19 7.54
CA ALA A 491 -16.91 13.10 6.57
C ALA A 491 -16.31 11.82 7.16
N PHE A 492 -15.18 11.92 7.85
CA PHE A 492 -14.57 10.77 8.51
C PHE A 492 -15.46 10.20 9.62
N LYS A 493 -16.09 11.04 10.43
CA LYS A 493 -17.02 10.63 11.50
C LYS A 493 -18.22 9.88 10.91
N THR A 494 -18.89 10.44 9.91
CA THR A 494 -20.09 9.88 9.28
C THR A 494 -19.77 8.54 8.58
N LEU A 495 -18.64 8.46 7.89
CA LEU A 495 -18.18 7.24 7.22
C LEU A 495 -17.74 6.15 8.21
N SER A 496 -17.03 6.51 9.29
CA SER A 496 -16.55 5.54 10.29
C SER A 496 -17.68 4.98 11.15
N ALA A 497 -18.68 5.78 11.48
CA ALA A 497 -19.89 5.34 12.21
C ALA A 497 -20.68 4.25 11.45
N ASN A 498 -20.59 4.24 10.11
CA ASN A 498 -21.31 3.32 9.22
C ASN A 498 -20.37 2.42 8.39
N ALA A 499 -19.10 2.23 8.81
CA ALA A 499 -18.00 1.71 7.97
C ALA A 499 -18.29 0.40 7.21
N LEU A 500 -18.85 -0.63 7.87
CA LEU A 500 -19.20 -1.92 7.24
C LEU A 500 -20.23 -1.76 6.12
N ARG A 501 -21.16 -0.83 6.31
CA ARG A 501 -22.23 -0.52 5.36
C ARG A 501 -21.70 0.28 4.18
N VAL A 502 -20.90 1.30 4.47
CA VAL A 502 -20.23 2.18 3.51
C VAL A 502 -19.31 1.37 2.59
N ALA A 503 -18.38 0.60 3.17
CA ALA A 503 -17.38 -0.14 2.41
C ALA A 503 -18.01 -1.20 1.48
N THR A 504 -19.07 -1.87 1.95
CA THR A 504 -19.75 -2.90 1.15
C THR A 504 -20.60 -2.29 0.03
N ILE A 505 -21.25 -1.14 0.25
CA ILE A 505 -22.08 -0.49 -0.79
C ILE A 505 -21.20 0.14 -1.88
N ASN A 506 -20.15 0.86 -1.46
CA ASN A 506 -19.27 1.56 -2.40
C ASN A 506 -18.50 0.57 -3.28
N SER A 507 -17.95 -0.50 -2.69
CA SER A 507 -17.22 -1.52 -3.47
C SER A 507 -18.05 -2.23 -4.54
N VAL A 508 -19.34 -2.48 -4.29
CA VAL A 508 -20.23 -3.10 -5.30
C VAL A 508 -20.64 -2.10 -6.38
N GLY A 509 -20.91 -0.85 -6.01
CA GLY A 509 -21.19 0.22 -6.97
C GLY A 509 -20.01 0.47 -7.90
N ASP A 510 -18.80 0.57 -7.34
CA ASP A 510 -17.55 0.72 -8.08
C ASP A 510 -17.31 -0.45 -9.03
N PHE A 511 -17.62 -1.68 -8.60
CA PHE A 511 -17.51 -2.87 -9.46
C PHE A 511 -18.46 -2.80 -10.66
N VAL A 512 -19.73 -2.40 -10.46
CA VAL A 512 -20.69 -2.22 -11.54
C VAL A 512 -20.26 -1.12 -12.51
N LEU A 513 -19.75 0.00 -12.00
CA LEU A 513 -19.26 1.11 -12.82
C LEU A 513 -17.98 0.74 -13.57
N LEU A 514 -17.06 0.01 -12.95
CA LEU A 514 -15.88 -0.54 -13.61
C LEU A 514 -16.28 -1.40 -14.81
N LEU A 515 -17.30 -2.23 -14.61
CA LEU A 515 -17.74 -3.13 -15.65
C LEU A 515 -18.46 -2.39 -16.79
N GLY A 516 -19.19 -1.32 -16.48
CA GLY A 516 -19.68 -0.37 -17.49
C GLY A 516 -18.55 0.24 -18.33
N LYS A 517 -17.42 0.62 -17.71
CA LYS A 517 -16.22 1.14 -18.42
C LYS A 517 -15.65 0.07 -19.36
N LEU A 518 -15.52 -1.18 -18.89
CA LEU A 518 -14.99 -2.28 -19.70
C LEU A 518 -15.86 -2.62 -20.90
N LEU A 519 -17.19 -2.56 -20.78
CA LEU A 519 -18.09 -2.82 -21.90
C LEU A 519 -17.91 -1.81 -23.05
N VAL A 520 -17.71 -0.52 -22.73
CA VAL A 520 -17.42 0.50 -23.73
C VAL A 520 -16.09 0.21 -24.44
N VAL A 521 -15.05 -0.18 -23.67
CA VAL A 521 -13.73 -0.53 -24.23
C VAL A 521 -13.82 -1.75 -25.15
N VAL A 522 -14.50 -2.82 -24.72
CA VAL A 522 -14.65 -4.04 -25.52
C VAL A 522 -15.43 -3.74 -26.81
N ALA A 523 -16.53 -2.98 -26.74
CA ALA A 523 -17.28 -2.59 -27.93
C ALA A 523 -16.43 -1.77 -28.91
N ALA A 524 -15.67 -0.79 -28.41
CA ALA A 524 -14.79 0.04 -29.24
C ALA A 524 -13.67 -0.79 -29.90
N VAL A 525 -13.06 -1.74 -29.17
CA VAL A 525 -12.02 -2.62 -29.70
C VAL A 525 -12.60 -3.58 -30.74
N LEU A 526 -13.77 -4.18 -30.52
CA LEU A 526 -14.40 -5.08 -31.50
C LEU A 526 -14.73 -4.37 -32.81
N ILE A 527 -15.30 -3.16 -32.74
CA ILE A 527 -15.54 -2.32 -33.94
C ILE A 527 -14.20 -1.94 -34.57
N GLY A 528 -13.19 -1.63 -33.76
CA GLY A 528 -11.84 -1.33 -34.22
C GLY A 528 -11.19 -2.49 -34.99
N VAL A 529 -11.35 -3.74 -34.53
CA VAL A 529 -10.82 -4.92 -35.22
C VAL A 529 -11.41 -5.01 -36.62
N GLU A 530 -12.73 -4.87 -36.75
CA GLU A 530 -13.41 -4.93 -38.05
C GLU A 530 -13.03 -3.78 -38.99
N LEU A 531 -12.74 -2.59 -38.47
CA LEU A 531 -12.33 -1.43 -39.28
C LEU A 531 -10.87 -1.51 -39.72
N ILE A 532 -9.99 -1.89 -38.80
CA ILE A 532 -8.54 -1.94 -39.03
C ILE A 532 -8.17 -3.16 -39.88
N HIS A 533 -8.85 -4.30 -39.71
CA HIS A 533 -8.59 -5.51 -40.50
C HIS A 533 -8.92 -5.35 -41.99
N LYS A 534 -9.78 -4.37 -42.34
CA LYS A 534 -10.13 -4.05 -43.74
C LYS A 534 -9.11 -3.15 -44.45
N LYS A 535 -8.10 -2.62 -43.75
CA LYS A 535 -7.06 -1.78 -44.33
C LYS A 535 -5.83 -2.61 -44.70
N GLU A 536 -5.42 -2.52 -45.96
CA GLU A 536 -4.17 -3.10 -46.45
C GLU A 536 -2.98 -2.22 -46.03
N GLY A 537 -1.83 -2.84 -45.74
CA GLY A 537 -0.59 -2.13 -45.39
C GLY A 537 -0.34 -1.92 -43.89
N ILE A 538 -1.17 -2.46 -43.00
CA ILE A 538 -0.97 -2.39 -41.54
C ILE A 538 -0.18 -3.59 -41.05
N LEU A 539 0.96 -3.35 -40.42
CA LEU A 539 1.86 -4.40 -39.91
C LEU A 539 1.50 -4.82 -38.48
N HIS A 540 1.28 -3.85 -37.58
CA HIS A 540 1.01 -4.06 -36.16
C HIS A 540 -0.37 -3.55 -35.74
N ALA A 541 -1.43 -4.14 -36.29
CA ALA A 541 -2.82 -3.77 -35.99
C ALA A 541 -3.18 -3.72 -34.49
N TRP A 542 -2.49 -4.51 -33.65
CA TRP A 542 -2.69 -4.51 -32.20
C TRP A 542 -2.29 -3.18 -31.53
N VAL A 543 -1.36 -2.40 -32.11
CA VAL A 543 -0.91 -1.12 -31.53
C VAL A 543 -1.99 -0.04 -31.64
N PRO A 544 -2.56 0.27 -32.81
CA PRO A 544 -3.73 1.16 -32.91
C PRO A 544 -4.95 0.67 -32.11
N LEU A 545 -5.19 -0.65 -32.05
CA LEU A 545 -6.30 -1.23 -31.26
C LEU A 545 -6.12 -1.01 -29.75
N THR A 546 -4.91 -1.20 -29.23
CA THR A 546 -4.62 -0.95 -27.81
C THR A 546 -4.70 0.53 -27.48
N LEU A 547 -4.24 1.41 -28.37
CA LEU A 547 -4.38 2.87 -28.19
C LEU A 547 -5.86 3.29 -28.21
N THR A 548 -6.66 2.73 -29.12
CA THR A 548 -8.11 2.96 -29.17
C THR A 548 -8.78 2.51 -27.87
N GLY A 549 -8.45 1.30 -27.38
CA GLY A 549 -8.98 0.79 -26.11
C GLY A 549 -8.61 1.68 -24.92
N LEU A 550 -7.39 2.25 -24.93
CA LEU A 550 -6.94 3.21 -23.91
C LEU A 550 -7.76 4.51 -23.95
N PHE A 551 -8.00 5.09 -25.13
CA PHE A 551 -8.84 6.28 -25.26
C PHE A 551 -10.30 6.00 -24.87
N ALA A 552 -10.87 4.87 -25.30
CA ALA A 552 -12.20 4.43 -24.90
C ALA A 552 -12.35 4.30 -23.37
N TYR A 553 -11.32 3.81 -22.69
CA TYR A 553 -11.29 3.74 -21.23
C TYR A 553 -11.31 5.13 -20.60
N PHE A 554 -10.47 6.07 -21.08
CA PHE A 554 -10.46 7.43 -20.54
C PHE A 554 -11.78 8.16 -20.75
N ILE A 555 -12.36 8.04 -21.95
CA ILE A 555 -13.68 8.62 -22.27
C ILE A 555 -14.74 8.05 -21.33
N SER A 556 -14.88 6.72 -21.27
CA SER A 556 -15.88 6.08 -20.40
C SER A 556 -15.66 6.39 -18.92
N HIS A 557 -14.42 6.50 -18.47
CA HIS A 557 -14.08 6.90 -17.10
C HIS A 557 -14.58 8.30 -16.77
N CYS A 558 -14.40 9.27 -17.67
CA CYS A 558 -14.86 10.65 -17.47
C CYS A 558 -16.37 10.70 -17.23
N PHE A 559 -17.15 10.04 -18.08
CA PHE A 559 -18.63 10.01 -17.97
C PHE A 559 -19.12 9.23 -16.75
N LEU A 560 -18.59 8.02 -16.53
CA LEU A 560 -19.03 7.18 -15.41
C LEU A 560 -18.55 7.70 -14.04
N SER A 561 -17.48 8.50 -13.99
CA SER A 561 -17.04 9.16 -12.74
C SER A 561 -18.08 10.15 -12.19
N VAL A 562 -18.89 10.79 -13.07
CA VAL A 562 -19.97 11.68 -12.62
C VAL A 562 -21.07 10.89 -11.94
N TYR A 563 -21.37 9.69 -12.46
CA TYR A 563 -22.33 8.78 -11.83
C TYR A 563 -21.80 8.25 -10.49
N GLU A 564 -20.51 7.93 -10.42
CA GLU A 564 -19.80 7.52 -9.20
C GLU A 564 -19.89 8.62 -8.12
N MET A 565 -19.58 9.87 -8.49
CA MET A 565 -19.68 11.01 -7.59
C MET A 565 -21.13 11.24 -7.13
N ALA A 566 -22.09 10.94 -8.00
CA ALA A 566 -23.50 11.12 -7.68
C ALA A 566 -24.01 10.11 -6.65
N ILE A 567 -23.63 8.86 -6.81
CA ILE A 567 -23.86 7.77 -5.86
C ILE A 567 -23.29 8.14 -4.48
N ASP A 568 -22.04 8.56 -4.41
CA ASP A 568 -21.38 8.91 -3.14
C ASP A 568 -22.06 10.07 -2.44
N SER A 569 -22.43 11.10 -3.22
CA SER A 569 -23.10 12.28 -2.68
C SER A 569 -24.48 11.93 -2.09
N ILE A 570 -25.27 11.10 -2.78
CA ILE A 570 -26.56 10.61 -2.26
C ILE A 570 -26.35 9.77 -1.01
N PHE A 571 -25.32 8.94 -1.00
CA PHE A 571 -25.02 8.07 0.13
C PHE A 571 -24.65 8.88 1.38
N ILE A 572 -23.81 9.89 1.28
CA ILE A 572 -23.49 10.78 2.41
C ILE A 572 -24.72 11.60 2.82
N CYS A 573 -25.47 12.18 1.87
CA CYS A 573 -26.72 12.88 2.20
C CYS A 573 -27.68 11.97 2.98
N PHE A 574 -27.75 10.69 2.62
CA PHE A 574 -28.53 9.69 3.33
C PHE A 574 -28.01 9.42 4.75
N CYS A 575 -26.69 9.30 4.94
CA CYS A 575 -26.11 9.12 6.27
C CYS A 575 -26.40 10.33 7.17
N GLU A 576 -26.22 11.54 6.66
CA GLU A 576 -26.53 12.78 7.39
C GLU A 576 -28.04 12.92 7.68
N ASP A 577 -28.91 12.55 6.74
CA ASP A 577 -30.37 12.51 6.97
C ASP A 577 -30.74 11.53 8.10
N CYS A 578 -30.00 10.42 8.26
CA CYS A 578 -30.21 9.47 9.36
C CYS A 578 -29.69 9.98 10.71
N GLU A 579 -28.64 10.81 10.73
CA GLU A 579 -28.08 11.36 11.96
C GLU A 579 -28.88 12.56 12.49
N GLU A 580 -29.38 13.42 11.59
CA GLU A 580 -30.02 14.69 11.95
C GLU A 580 -31.54 14.64 12.08
N ASN A 581 -32.19 13.66 11.43
CA ASN A 581 -33.65 13.52 11.42
C ASN A 581 -34.10 12.25 12.15
N ASP A 582 -35.17 12.34 12.92
CA ASP A 582 -35.70 11.26 13.77
C ASP A 582 -36.92 10.56 13.15
N GLY A 583 -37.46 11.09 12.04
CA GLY A 583 -38.66 10.60 11.38
C GLY A 583 -39.96 10.90 12.13
N LEU A 584 -39.89 11.66 13.23
CA LEU A 584 -41.03 12.03 14.08
C LEU A 584 -41.20 13.55 14.13
N THR A 585 -40.26 14.25 14.77
CA THR A 585 -40.26 15.71 14.87
C THR A 585 -39.68 16.33 13.60
N LYS A 586 -38.67 15.67 13.01
CA LYS A 586 -38.04 16.03 11.75
C LYS A 586 -38.20 14.85 10.77
N PRO A 587 -39.10 14.94 9.78
CA PRO A 587 -39.28 13.86 8.80
C PRO A 587 -38.02 13.69 7.93
N TYR A 588 -37.67 12.44 7.64
CA TYR A 588 -36.60 12.09 6.70
C TYR A 588 -36.84 12.65 5.29
N TYR A 589 -35.76 13.02 4.59
CA TYR A 589 -35.79 13.44 3.18
C TYR A 589 -35.66 12.27 2.21
N MET A 590 -35.13 11.12 2.67
CA MET A 590 -34.96 9.92 1.85
C MET A 590 -36.28 9.32 1.31
N SER A 591 -36.20 8.57 0.20
CA SER A 591 -37.37 7.86 -0.35
C SER A 591 -37.78 6.65 0.48
N ARG A 592 -39.08 6.33 0.54
CA ARG A 592 -39.62 5.16 1.27
C ARG A 592 -38.96 3.84 0.85
N ASN A 593 -38.78 3.67 -0.46
CA ASN A 593 -38.13 2.48 -1.03
C ASN A 593 -36.69 2.30 -0.54
N LEU A 594 -35.95 3.40 -0.33
CA LEU A 594 -34.61 3.34 0.23
C LEU A 594 -34.66 3.01 1.73
N MET A 595 -35.58 3.63 2.48
CA MET A 595 -35.77 3.40 3.93
C MET A 595 -36.13 1.94 4.26
N ASP A 596 -37.13 1.38 3.60
CA ASP A 596 -37.65 0.03 3.87
C ASP A 596 -36.60 -1.06 3.59
N LEU A 597 -35.82 -0.87 2.52
CA LEU A 597 -34.79 -1.84 2.09
C LEU A 597 -33.61 -1.84 3.07
N ILE A 598 -33.29 -0.67 3.60
CA ILE A 598 -32.26 -0.45 4.61
C ILE A 598 -32.63 -1.11 5.93
N GLU A 599 -33.87 -0.94 6.38
CA GLU A 599 -34.37 -1.58 7.60
C GLU A 599 -34.38 -3.12 7.47
N ASN A 600 -34.81 -3.64 6.31
CA ASN A 600 -34.79 -5.06 6.03
C ASN A 600 -33.37 -5.63 5.92
N SER A 601 -32.42 -4.88 5.38
CA SER A 601 -31.01 -5.28 5.34
C SER A 601 -30.42 -5.41 6.74
N ASN A 602 -30.78 -4.52 7.66
CA ASN A 602 -30.33 -4.56 9.06
C ASN A 602 -30.97 -5.72 9.83
N LYS A 603 -32.27 -5.99 9.64
CA LYS A 603 -32.95 -7.17 10.20
C LYS A 603 -32.32 -8.48 9.70
N SER A 604 -31.89 -8.54 8.44
CA SER A 604 -31.23 -9.73 7.88
C SER A 604 -29.81 -9.97 8.40
N VAL A 605 -29.07 -8.90 8.73
CA VAL A 605 -27.73 -8.97 9.36
C VAL A 605 -27.85 -9.41 10.82
N LEU A 606 -28.83 -8.89 11.55
CA LEU A 606 -29.14 -9.34 12.92
C LEU A 606 -29.65 -10.78 12.98
N ARG A 607 -30.35 -11.24 11.93
CA ARG A 607 -30.83 -12.63 11.84
C ARG A 607 -29.75 -13.62 11.40
N SER A 608 -28.71 -13.17 10.69
CA SER A 608 -27.57 -14.02 10.31
C SER A 608 -26.53 -14.20 11.43
N SER A 609 -26.72 -13.58 12.60
CA SER A 609 -25.87 -13.84 13.77
C SER A 609 -26.31 -15.06 14.58
N ASN A 610 -27.38 -15.76 14.19
CA ASN A 610 -27.96 -16.89 14.94
C ASN A 610 -28.03 -18.22 14.18
N THR A 611 -27.34 -18.36 13.05
CA THR A 611 -27.25 -19.65 12.36
C THR A 611 -25.89 -19.81 11.72
N ASP A 612 -24.94 -20.38 12.46
CA ASP A 612 -23.81 -21.16 11.92
C ASP A 612 -23.10 -21.88 13.08
N GLN A 613 -23.73 -22.97 13.57
CA GLN A 613 -23.10 -23.91 14.50
C GLN A 613 -22.99 -25.34 13.93
N ALA A 614 -23.24 -25.53 12.63
CA ALA A 614 -23.24 -26.86 12.01
C ALA A 614 -21.92 -27.24 11.29
N TRP A 615 -21.05 -26.30 10.94
CA TRP A 615 -19.88 -26.59 10.09
C TRP A 615 -18.62 -27.03 10.87
N GLN A 616 -18.48 -26.68 12.16
CA GLN A 616 -17.29 -27.05 12.95
C GLN A 616 -17.22 -28.55 13.26
N ILE A 617 -18.37 -29.21 13.39
CA ILE A 617 -18.44 -30.64 13.73
C ILE A 617 -18.18 -31.51 12.49
N PHE A 618 -18.48 -31.01 11.28
CA PHE A 618 -18.39 -31.81 10.05
C PHE A 618 -16.93 -31.98 9.54
N PHE A 619 -16.06 -30.97 9.70
CA PHE A 619 -14.68 -31.03 9.16
C PHE A 619 -13.69 -31.75 10.08
N ILE A 620 -13.78 -31.54 11.39
CA ILE A 620 -12.92 -32.24 12.36
C ILE A 620 -13.25 -33.74 12.36
N SER A 621 -14.53 -34.09 12.24
CA SER A 621 -14.97 -35.49 12.11
C SER A 621 -14.38 -36.16 10.86
N TYR A 622 -14.32 -35.47 9.72
CA TYR A 622 -13.70 -36.01 8.50
C TYR A 622 -12.19 -36.30 8.66
N CYS A 623 -11.41 -35.35 9.18
CA CYS A 623 -9.97 -35.57 9.38
C CYS A 623 -9.67 -36.56 10.53
N ALA A 624 -10.52 -36.63 11.56
CA ALA A 624 -10.36 -37.60 12.65
C ALA A 624 -10.69 -39.04 12.20
N VAL A 625 -11.60 -39.22 11.24
CA VAL A 625 -11.96 -40.54 10.69
C VAL A 625 -10.91 -41.05 9.70
N PHE A 626 -10.34 -40.18 8.86
CA PHE A 626 -9.38 -40.58 7.82
C PHE A 626 -7.91 -40.36 8.18
N GLY A 627 -7.63 -39.64 9.28
CA GLY A 627 -6.28 -39.33 9.78
C GLY A 627 -5.74 -40.40 10.72
N ASP A 628 -4.45 -40.68 10.59
CA ASP A 628 -3.73 -41.63 11.43
C ASP A 628 -2.26 -41.20 11.56
N ILE A 629 -1.94 -40.53 12.67
CA ILE A 629 -0.62 -39.90 12.92
C ILE A 629 0.52 -40.92 12.77
N GLU A 630 0.30 -42.20 13.07
CA GLU A 630 1.33 -43.23 12.96
C GLU A 630 1.79 -43.49 11.52
N ARG A 631 0.97 -43.14 10.51
CA ARG A 631 1.39 -43.12 9.10
C ARG A 631 2.53 -42.14 8.84
N LEU A 632 2.61 -41.04 9.60
CA LEU A 632 3.67 -40.04 9.46
C LEU A 632 4.86 -40.37 10.37
N THR A 633 4.61 -40.74 11.62
CA THR A 633 5.68 -40.93 12.62
C THR A 633 6.43 -42.26 12.43
N VAL A 634 5.70 -43.33 12.11
CA VAL A 634 6.28 -44.68 11.90
C VAL A 634 6.41 -44.96 10.40
N GLY A 635 5.35 -44.70 9.64
CA GLY A 635 5.27 -45.03 8.22
C GLY A 635 4.46 -46.32 7.97
N TYR A 636 4.26 -46.63 6.69
CA TYR A 636 3.39 -47.73 6.24
C TYR A 636 4.06 -48.51 5.11
N ASP A 637 3.68 -49.78 4.91
CA ASP A 637 4.22 -50.65 3.87
C ASP A 637 3.57 -50.41 2.48
N LYS A 638 4.01 -51.12 1.44
CA LYS A 638 3.43 -50.98 0.08
C LYS A 638 1.92 -51.26 -0.01
N CYS A 639 1.35 -51.97 0.95
CA CYS A 639 -0.07 -52.27 1.06
C CYS A 639 -0.84 -51.25 1.92
N GLY A 640 -0.19 -50.17 2.38
CA GLY A 640 -0.85 -49.12 3.17
C GLY A 640 -0.99 -49.45 4.66
N TYR A 641 -0.42 -50.56 5.14
CA TYR A 641 -0.49 -50.99 6.53
C TYR A 641 0.55 -50.27 7.38
N VAL A 642 0.11 -49.66 8.48
CA VAL A 642 0.99 -48.98 9.43
C VAL A 642 1.73 -50.01 10.30
N CYS A 643 3.05 -49.87 10.41
CA CYS A 643 3.89 -50.79 11.18
C CYS A 643 3.62 -50.72 12.70
N GLY A 644 3.65 -51.85 13.40
CA GLY A 644 3.52 -51.91 14.87
C GLY A 644 2.09 -51.87 15.42
N LYS A 645 1.06 -51.88 14.57
CA LYS A 645 -0.35 -51.96 15.01
C LYS A 645 -1.21 -52.83 14.11
N ARG A 646 -2.45 -53.09 14.56
CA ARG A 646 -3.46 -53.78 13.77
C ARG A 646 -4.20 -52.77 12.88
N ASN A 647 -4.19 -53.00 11.58
CA ASN A 647 -4.87 -52.17 10.60
C ASN A 647 -6.23 -52.81 10.27
N TYR A 648 -7.29 -52.01 10.26
CA TYR A 648 -8.67 -52.49 10.08
C TYR A 648 -9.26 -52.13 8.70
N LEU A 649 -8.49 -51.45 7.85
CA LEU A 649 -8.90 -51.05 6.51
C LEU A 649 -8.43 -52.12 5.51
N ASP A 650 -9.38 -52.86 4.95
CA ASP A 650 -9.13 -53.82 3.88
C ASP A 650 -9.28 -53.09 2.53
N PHE A 651 -8.17 -52.93 1.79
CA PHE A 651 -8.15 -52.20 0.52
C PHE A 651 -8.36 -53.19 -0.63
N ASP A 652 -9.59 -53.30 -1.13
CA ASP A 652 -10.03 -54.31 -2.11
C ASP A 652 -9.49 -54.11 -3.55
N PHE A 653 -8.34 -53.45 -3.72
CA PHE A 653 -7.85 -52.92 -5.00
C PHE A 653 -6.67 -53.69 -5.63
N GLN A 654 -6.06 -54.69 -4.96
CA GLN A 654 -4.94 -55.46 -5.55
C GLN A 654 -4.95 -56.95 -5.17
N THR A 655 -4.72 -57.84 -6.14
CA THR A 655 -4.61 -59.31 -5.95
C THR A 655 -3.40 -59.77 -5.12
N ASN A 656 -2.43 -58.88 -4.82
CA ASN A 656 -1.18 -59.20 -4.12
C ASN A 656 -1.09 -58.71 -2.66
N CYS A 657 -2.03 -57.90 -2.16
CA CYS A 657 -2.07 -57.46 -0.74
C CYS A 657 -3.06 -58.32 0.07
N LYS A 658 -2.89 -59.66 0.05
CA LYS A 658 -3.70 -60.60 0.85
C LYS A 658 -2.99 -60.93 2.16
N GLY A 659 -3.36 -60.27 3.25
CA GLY A 659 -2.87 -60.57 4.60
C GLY A 659 -3.71 -59.87 5.68
N ASP A 660 -3.71 -60.41 6.91
CA ASP A 660 -4.63 -60.05 8.02
C ASP A 660 -4.47 -58.61 8.60
N GLY A 661 -3.72 -57.72 7.94
CA GLY A 661 -3.50 -56.33 8.36
C GLY A 661 -2.81 -56.14 9.72
N ASP A 662 -2.41 -57.22 10.39
CA ASP A 662 -1.82 -57.21 11.73
C ASP A 662 -0.29 -57.07 11.68
N MET A 663 0.21 -55.85 11.94
CA MET A 663 1.63 -55.52 11.93
C MET A 663 2.22 -55.36 13.33
N ARG A 664 1.53 -55.80 14.39
CA ARG A 664 1.99 -55.63 15.78
C ARG A 664 3.39 -56.22 16.05
N ASN A 665 3.74 -57.32 15.39
CA ASN A 665 5.04 -57.98 15.52
C ASN A 665 6.13 -57.38 14.62
N LYS A 666 5.83 -56.32 13.86
CA LYS A 666 6.76 -55.66 12.94
C LYS A 666 6.75 -54.15 13.21
N PRO A 667 7.41 -53.67 14.28
CA PRO A 667 7.26 -52.30 14.75
C PRO A 667 8.12 -51.26 14.01
N PHE A 668 9.08 -51.69 13.18
CA PHE A 668 9.97 -50.80 12.45
C PHE A 668 9.62 -50.75 10.95
N LEU A 669 9.81 -49.60 10.31
CA LEU A 669 9.75 -49.47 8.85
C LEU A 669 11.17 -49.45 8.28
N ASP A 670 11.47 -50.39 7.38
CA ASP A 670 12.65 -50.30 6.52
C ASP A 670 12.35 -49.31 5.38
N VAL A 671 13.06 -48.19 5.35
CA VAL A 671 12.81 -47.10 4.39
C VAL A 671 13.22 -47.47 2.97
N VAL A 672 14.16 -48.41 2.80
CA VAL A 672 14.65 -48.85 1.48
C VAL A 672 13.76 -49.94 0.92
N ALA A 673 13.40 -50.91 1.75
CA ALA A 673 12.52 -52.00 1.35
C ALA A 673 11.04 -51.58 1.30
N GLU A 674 10.68 -50.43 1.88
CA GLU A 674 9.31 -49.93 2.06
C GLU A 674 8.40 -51.00 2.71
N SER A 675 8.92 -51.67 3.74
CA SER A 675 8.24 -52.79 4.41
C SER A 675 8.44 -52.79 5.92
N CYS A 676 7.43 -53.28 6.65
CA CYS A 676 7.50 -53.41 8.10
C CYS A 676 8.38 -54.61 8.49
N VAL A 677 9.32 -54.40 9.42
CA VAL A 677 10.28 -55.40 9.91
C VAL A 677 10.25 -55.53 11.44
N HIS A 678 10.61 -56.70 11.95
CA HIS A 678 10.68 -56.96 13.40
C HIS A 678 11.86 -56.24 14.06
N GLN A 679 12.98 -56.13 13.35
CA GLN A 679 14.23 -55.53 13.84
C GLN A 679 14.99 -54.91 12.66
N CYS A 680 15.64 -53.79 12.89
CA CYS A 680 16.50 -53.12 11.91
C CYS A 680 17.80 -53.93 11.69
N ASP A 681 18.34 -53.91 10.47
CA ASP A 681 19.61 -54.58 10.14
C ASP A 681 20.79 -53.94 10.91
N TYR A 682 21.82 -54.72 11.24
CA TYR A 682 22.98 -54.26 12.03
C TYR A 682 23.75 -53.12 11.36
N ASN A 683 23.65 -53.01 10.03
CA ASN A 683 24.25 -51.93 9.24
C ASN A 683 23.27 -50.78 8.96
N SER A 684 22.21 -50.61 9.75
CA SER A 684 21.22 -49.53 9.56
C SER A 684 21.20 -48.54 10.73
N LEU A 685 21.12 -47.24 10.41
CA LEU A 685 20.93 -46.16 11.38
C LEU A 685 19.45 -46.11 11.78
N VAL A 686 19.17 -46.32 13.07
CA VAL A 686 17.81 -46.28 13.60
C VAL A 686 17.48 -44.85 14.06
N ILE A 687 16.48 -44.23 13.44
CA ILE A 687 15.93 -42.94 13.88
C ILE A 687 14.44 -43.15 14.18
N GLY A 688 14.09 -43.12 15.47
CA GLY A 688 12.74 -43.46 15.91
C GLY A 688 12.37 -44.91 15.60
N ARG A 689 11.28 -45.13 14.86
CA ARG A 689 10.85 -46.48 14.40
C ARG A 689 11.17 -46.73 12.91
N ARG A 690 12.19 -46.07 12.36
CA ARG A 690 12.61 -46.22 10.96
C ARG A 690 14.07 -46.68 10.87
N CYS A 691 14.34 -47.61 9.96
CA CYS A 691 15.67 -48.12 9.67
C CYS A 691 16.22 -47.46 8.38
N PHE A 692 17.37 -46.79 8.46
CA PHE A 692 18.05 -46.16 7.32
C PHE A 692 19.35 -46.90 6.96
N PRO A 693 19.71 -47.06 5.69
CA PRO A 693 20.93 -47.78 5.29
C PRO A 693 22.20 -46.99 5.65
N SER A 694 23.25 -47.66 6.16
CA SER A 694 24.53 -47.00 6.49
C SER A 694 25.40 -46.62 5.29
N SER A 695 25.20 -47.24 4.11
CA SER A 695 26.12 -47.17 2.97
C SER A 695 25.62 -46.36 1.76
N GLY A 696 24.46 -45.72 1.85
CA GLY A 696 23.97 -44.81 0.81
C GLY A 696 24.32 -43.36 1.15
N ARG A 697 24.83 -42.57 0.19
CA ARG A 697 24.77 -41.10 0.27
C ARG A 697 23.31 -40.72 0.47
N ILE A 698 22.91 -40.49 1.71
CA ILE A 698 21.77 -39.62 2.01
C ILE A 698 22.11 -38.32 1.28
N PRO A 699 21.26 -37.75 0.41
CA PRO A 699 21.41 -36.33 0.10
C PRO A 699 21.31 -35.65 1.46
N THR A 700 22.45 -35.23 2.01
CA THR A 700 22.55 -34.61 3.34
C THR A 700 21.80 -33.29 3.28
N ASP A 701 20.49 -33.39 3.41
CA ASP A 701 19.63 -32.25 3.62
C ASP A 701 20.06 -31.69 4.96
N LEU A 702 20.62 -30.48 4.94
CA LEU A 702 21.03 -29.67 6.09
C LEU A 702 20.06 -29.76 7.29
N LEU A 703 18.76 -30.00 7.03
CA LEU A 703 17.72 -30.20 8.04
C LEU A 703 17.90 -31.45 8.90
N SER A 704 18.40 -32.56 8.33
CA SER A 704 18.67 -33.82 9.03
C SER A 704 19.77 -33.63 10.08
N ASP A 705 20.87 -32.99 9.69
CA ASP A 705 22.02 -32.76 10.55
C ASP A 705 21.68 -31.75 11.66
N ILE A 706 20.95 -30.69 11.32
CA ILE A 706 20.41 -29.75 12.32
C ILE A 706 19.49 -30.47 13.32
N ALA A 707 18.61 -31.38 12.87
CA ALA A 707 17.71 -32.09 13.77
C ALA A 707 18.45 -33.01 14.74
N LYS A 708 19.52 -33.68 14.27
CA LYS A 708 20.42 -34.50 15.09
C LYS A 708 21.14 -33.66 16.14
N ASP A 709 21.72 -32.52 15.74
CA ASP A 709 22.39 -31.58 16.64
C ASP A 709 21.43 -31.02 17.70
N LEU A 710 20.20 -30.68 17.30
CA LEU A 710 19.17 -30.16 18.21
C LEU A 710 18.70 -31.21 19.22
N HIS A 711 18.60 -32.48 18.81
CA HIS A 711 18.28 -33.58 19.70
C HIS A 711 19.40 -33.82 20.73
N SER A 712 20.65 -33.84 20.26
CA SER A 712 21.86 -33.98 21.09
C SER A 712 22.02 -32.86 22.12
N CYS A 713 21.54 -31.64 21.80
CA CYS A 713 21.62 -30.46 22.67
C CYS A 713 20.31 -30.11 23.41
N SER A 714 19.34 -31.02 23.47
CA SER A 714 18.00 -30.72 23.98
C SER A 714 17.98 -30.34 25.48
N SER A 715 18.80 -30.98 26.32
CA SER A 715 18.91 -30.67 27.75
C SER A 715 19.55 -29.31 28.01
N GLU A 716 20.61 -28.96 27.27
CA GLU A 716 21.26 -27.65 27.38
C GLU A 716 20.36 -26.53 26.86
N LEU A 717 19.61 -26.76 25.78
CA LEU A 717 18.66 -25.79 25.24
C LEU A 717 17.57 -25.45 26.29
N ILE A 718 17.08 -26.44 27.01
CA ILE A 718 16.11 -26.25 28.11
C ILE A 718 16.75 -25.43 29.24
N GLY A 719 17.96 -25.80 29.68
CA GLY A 719 18.68 -25.08 30.74
C GLY A 719 18.96 -23.61 30.38
N LEU A 720 19.44 -23.35 29.16
CA LEU A 720 19.71 -22.00 28.66
C LEU A 720 18.43 -21.18 28.45
N SER A 721 17.29 -21.84 28.18
CA SER A 721 15.97 -21.18 28.13
C SER A 721 15.53 -20.69 29.51
N PHE A 722 15.74 -21.47 30.58
CA PHE A 722 15.51 -21.00 31.95
C PHE A 722 16.44 -19.84 32.33
N LEU A 723 17.69 -19.87 31.88
CA LEU A 723 18.62 -18.76 32.08
C LEU A 723 18.13 -17.48 31.36
N ALA A 724 17.58 -17.60 30.15
CA ALA A 724 16.98 -16.48 29.44
C ALA A 724 15.80 -15.86 30.19
N VAL A 725 14.96 -16.68 30.86
CA VAL A 725 13.91 -16.19 31.77
C VAL A 725 14.53 -15.39 32.93
N GLY A 726 15.64 -15.89 33.51
CA GLY A 726 16.40 -15.18 34.54
C GLY A 726 16.91 -13.81 34.07
N PHE A 727 17.55 -13.73 32.89
CA PHE A 727 18.01 -12.45 32.33
C PHE A 727 16.86 -11.50 32.00
N ALA A 728 15.74 -12.01 31.47
CA ALA A 728 14.54 -11.21 31.23
C ALA A 728 13.97 -10.63 32.53
N PHE A 729 13.96 -11.42 33.61
CA PHE A 729 13.54 -10.98 34.94
C PHE A 729 14.49 -9.94 35.54
N ILE A 730 15.81 -10.11 35.39
CA ILE A 730 16.80 -9.12 35.82
C ILE A 730 16.59 -7.80 35.06
N MET A 731 16.42 -7.84 33.74
CA MET A 731 16.12 -6.65 32.92
C MET A 731 14.81 -5.98 33.34
N PHE A 732 13.80 -6.77 33.70
CA PHE A 732 12.55 -6.27 34.26
C PHE A 732 12.74 -5.50 35.58
N LEU A 733 13.64 -5.99 36.46
CA LEU A 733 14.01 -5.29 37.71
C LEU A 733 14.84 -4.03 37.45
N ILE A 734 15.74 -4.05 36.47
CA ILE A 734 16.51 -2.86 36.07
C ILE A 734 15.57 -1.75 35.57
N LEU A 735 14.60 -2.08 34.72
CA LEU A 735 13.59 -1.14 34.25
C LEU A 735 12.71 -0.58 35.37
N ARG A 736 12.58 -1.31 36.48
CA ARG A 736 11.83 -0.88 37.67
C ARG A 736 12.63 0.11 38.52
N TYR A 737 13.84 -0.27 38.93
CA TYR A 737 14.58 0.46 39.97
C TYR A 737 15.52 1.52 39.38
N MET A 738 16.01 1.31 38.16
CA MET A 738 17.04 2.12 37.53
C MET A 738 16.58 2.68 36.17
N THR A 739 15.29 2.95 35.99
CA THR A 739 14.67 3.36 34.71
C THR A 739 15.41 4.53 34.05
N ALA A 740 15.71 5.60 34.80
CA ALA A 740 16.36 6.79 34.26
C ALA A 740 17.81 6.50 33.83
N ALA A 741 18.56 5.79 34.68
CA ALA A 741 19.93 5.40 34.37
C ALA A 741 19.96 4.51 33.13
N PHE A 742 19.08 3.50 33.06
CA PHE A 742 18.96 2.61 31.91
C PHE A 742 18.62 3.33 30.61
N VAL A 743 17.62 4.23 30.60
CA VAL A 743 17.25 5.00 29.40
C VAL A 743 18.41 5.86 28.92
N TRP A 744 19.12 6.55 29.82
CA TRP A 744 20.26 7.37 29.42
C TRP A 744 21.46 6.54 28.97
N THR A 745 21.83 5.47 29.69
CA THR A 745 22.96 4.62 29.31
C THR A 745 22.72 3.91 27.98
N THR A 746 21.49 3.50 27.69
CA THR A 746 21.13 2.89 26.40
C THR A 746 21.20 3.88 25.25
N LEU A 747 20.66 5.10 25.41
CA LEU A 747 20.71 6.13 24.38
C LEU A 747 22.15 6.60 24.09
N PHE A 748 22.95 6.85 25.13
CA PHE A 748 24.36 7.21 24.96
C PHE A 748 25.20 6.02 24.45
N GLY A 749 24.91 4.80 24.90
CA GLY A 749 25.59 3.59 24.45
C GLY A 749 25.45 3.36 22.95
N VAL A 750 24.26 3.60 22.38
CA VAL A 750 24.04 3.52 20.92
C VAL A 750 24.87 4.56 20.17
N VAL A 751 24.94 5.80 20.68
CA VAL A 751 25.79 6.84 20.08
C VAL A 751 27.26 6.44 20.11
N VAL A 752 27.74 5.88 21.23
CA VAL A 752 29.13 5.41 21.36
C VAL A 752 29.41 4.29 20.38
N VAL A 753 28.54 3.28 20.26
CA VAL A 753 28.71 2.17 19.30
C VAL A 753 28.68 2.68 17.85
N CYS A 754 27.79 3.61 17.51
CA CYS A 754 27.78 4.21 16.18
C CYS A 754 29.04 5.04 15.91
N ALA A 755 29.57 5.76 16.90
CA ALA A 755 30.80 6.52 16.79
C ALA A 755 32.03 5.62 16.62
N THR A 756 32.12 4.51 17.36
CA THR A 756 33.23 3.54 17.21
C THR A 756 33.16 2.82 15.87
N LEU A 757 31.97 2.43 15.39
CA LEU A 757 31.78 1.88 14.06
C LEU A 757 32.17 2.89 12.98
N THR A 758 31.77 4.15 13.14
CA THR A 758 32.15 5.24 12.22
C THR A 758 33.67 5.36 12.15
N GLY A 759 34.36 5.38 13.30
CA GLY A 759 35.82 5.40 13.37
C GLY A 759 36.46 4.17 12.73
N TYR A 760 35.90 2.97 12.94
CA TYR A 760 36.37 1.73 12.31
C TYR A 760 36.21 1.74 10.80
N PHE A 761 35.09 2.24 10.27
CA PHE A 761 34.87 2.33 8.82
C PHE A 761 35.76 3.41 8.17
N TRP A 762 36.03 4.51 8.87
CA TRP A 762 37.05 5.49 8.46
C TRP A 762 38.47 4.90 8.51
N TYR A 763 38.78 4.05 9.48
CA TYR A 763 40.04 3.31 9.49
C TYR A 763 40.14 2.34 8.29
N LEU A 764 39.04 1.67 7.93
CA LEU A 764 39.00 0.74 6.79
C LEU A 764 39.11 1.44 5.42
N THR A 765 38.78 2.72 5.30
CA THR A 765 38.94 3.44 4.02
C THR A 765 40.40 3.55 3.58
N ASP A 766 41.35 3.51 4.53
CA ASP A 766 42.78 3.50 4.22
C ASP A 766 43.25 2.18 3.60
N TYR A 767 42.53 1.08 3.85
CA TYR A 767 42.89 -0.27 3.38
C TYR A 767 42.03 -0.76 2.21
N THR A 768 40.84 -0.18 2.00
CA THR A 768 39.85 -0.69 1.05
C THR A 768 39.14 0.44 0.28
N HIS A 769 39.43 0.55 -1.01
CA HIS A 769 38.79 1.55 -1.87
C HIS A 769 37.29 1.26 -2.08
N GLY A 770 36.46 2.29 -1.93
CA GLY A 770 35.01 2.23 -2.19
C GLY A 770 34.10 2.16 -0.96
N ILE A 771 34.66 2.16 0.26
CA ILE A 771 33.88 2.15 1.52
C ILE A 771 33.56 3.56 2.05
N GLU A 772 34.18 4.60 1.48
CA GLU A 772 33.98 6.02 1.85
C GLU A 772 32.51 6.46 1.96
N PRO A 773 31.59 6.08 1.05
CA PRO A 773 30.18 6.48 1.16
C PRO A 773 29.50 5.88 2.40
N VAL A 774 29.93 4.69 2.84
CA VAL A 774 29.42 4.03 4.04
C VAL A 774 29.90 4.76 5.29
N ALA A 775 31.18 5.16 5.33
CA ALA A 775 31.75 5.94 6.41
C ALA A 775 31.09 7.33 6.54
N ILE A 776 30.86 8.02 5.42
CA ILE A 776 30.13 9.30 5.38
C ILE A 776 28.68 9.14 5.86
N PHE A 777 27.98 8.11 5.37
CA PHE A 777 26.60 7.84 5.80
C PHE A 777 26.52 7.56 7.31
N LEU A 778 27.42 6.73 7.85
CA LEU A 778 27.48 6.42 9.29
C LEU A 778 27.81 7.67 10.13
N SER A 779 28.64 8.56 9.60
CA SER A 779 28.97 9.85 10.23
C SER A 779 27.73 10.75 10.31
N ILE A 780 27.01 10.93 9.20
CA ILE A 780 25.76 11.71 9.14
C ILE A 780 24.71 11.09 10.07
N PHE A 781 24.58 9.77 10.07
CA PHE A 781 23.63 9.05 10.91
C PHE A 781 23.93 9.24 12.41
N THR A 782 25.20 9.17 12.81
CA THR A 782 25.64 9.39 14.19
C THR A 782 25.33 10.83 14.66
N VAL A 783 25.56 11.83 13.80
CA VAL A 783 25.22 13.24 14.08
C VAL A 783 23.71 13.44 14.19
N ILE A 784 22.91 12.82 13.30
CA ILE A 784 21.45 12.90 13.37
C ILE A 784 20.94 12.29 14.67
N ILE A 785 21.43 11.12 15.09
CA ILE A 785 21.03 10.50 16.36
C ILE A 785 21.35 11.43 17.54
N LEU A 786 22.55 12.01 17.57
CA LEU A 786 22.94 12.96 18.61
C LEU A 786 21.99 14.17 18.65
N LEU A 787 21.71 14.78 17.49
CA LEU A 787 20.80 15.92 17.36
C LEU A 787 19.37 15.56 17.81
N VAL A 788 18.87 14.38 17.44
CA VAL A 788 17.55 13.90 17.85
C VAL A 788 17.47 13.73 19.37
N ILE A 789 18.50 13.15 20.00
CA ILE A 789 18.55 13.00 21.47
C ILE A 789 18.56 14.37 22.16
N LEU A 790 19.32 15.34 21.64
CA LEU A 790 19.38 16.70 22.18
C LEU A 790 18.03 17.43 22.05
N VAL A 791 17.40 17.38 20.88
CA VAL A 791 16.09 18.03 20.60
C VAL A 791 14.97 17.40 21.42
N LEU A 792 14.99 16.07 21.58
CA LEU A 792 13.95 15.35 22.31
C LEU A 792 14.21 15.25 23.82
N ARG A 793 15.28 15.83 24.37
CA ARG A 793 15.66 15.71 25.79
C ARG A 793 14.50 15.91 26.76
N LYS A 794 13.74 17.01 26.64
CA LYS A 794 12.59 17.30 27.51
C LYS A 794 11.45 16.27 27.36
N ARG A 795 11.32 15.66 26.18
CA ARG A 795 10.31 14.61 25.91
C ARG A 795 10.79 13.24 26.40
N ILE A 796 12.08 12.94 26.30
CA ILE A 796 12.70 11.74 26.89
C ILE A 796 12.48 11.75 28.41
N GLU A 797 12.58 12.91 29.05
CA GLU A 797 12.31 13.05 30.48
C GLU A 797 10.85 12.70 30.85
N LEU A 798 9.87 13.12 30.03
CA LEU A 798 8.47 12.68 30.19
C LEU A 798 8.32 11.16 30.04
N VAL A 799 8.99 10.56 29.05
CA VAL A 799 8.98 9.10 28.85
C VAL A 799 9.55 8.36 30.05
N ILE A 800 10.65 8.86 30.63
CA ILE A 800 11.24 8.32 31.86
C ILE A 800 10.23 8.39 33.02
N GLN A 801 9.50 9.50 33.16
CA GLN A 801 8.48 9.62 34.22
C GLN A 801 7.32 8.63 34.01
N LEU A 802 6.82 8.47 32.79
CA LEU A 802 5.77 7.50 32.47
C LEU A 802 6.24 6.05 32.70
N LEU A 803 7.48 5.72 32.32
CA LEU A 803 8.09 4.41 32.60
C LEU A 803 8.22 4.15 34.11
N LYS A 804 8.63 5.17 34.89
CA LYS A 804 8.69 5.08 36.36
C LYS A 804 7.31 4.85 36.97
N GLU A 805 6.29 5.57 36.50
CA GLU A 805 4.91 5.38 36.97
C GLU A 805 4.35 4.01 36.62
N ALA A 806 4.62 3.51 35.41
CA ALA A 806 4.29 2.13 35.03
C ALA A 806 5.00 1.11 35.95
N GLY A 807 6.28 1.35 36.28
CA GLY A 807 7.03 0.54 37.24
C GLY A 807 6.42 0.52 38.65
N LYS A 808 5.90 1.65 39.13
CA LYS A 808 5.15 1.75 40.41
C LYS A 808 3.83 0.99 40.36
N ALA A 809 3.11 1.04 39.25
CA ALA A 809 1.87 0.29 39.07
C ALA A 809 2.13 -1.23 39.13
N ILE A 810 3.17 -1.68 38.43
CA ILE A 810 3.61 -3.08 38.42
C ILE A 810 4.05 -3.54 39.81
N SER A 811 4.79 -2.71 40.56
CA SER A 811 5.24 -3.08 41.91
C SER A 811 4.10 -3.16 42.92
N ALA A 812 3.09 -2.31 42.77
CA ALA A 812 1.90 -2.33 43.62
C ALA A 812 1.00 -3.54 43.35
N ILE A 813 1.11 -4.17 42.17
CA ILE A 813 0.37 -5.37 41.80
C ILE A 813 1.36 -6.50 41.46
N PRO A 814 1.99 -7.12 42.46
CA PRO A 814 3.09 -8.07 42.25
C PRO A 814 2.69 -9.28 41.38
N VAL A 815 1.40 -9.65 41.35
CA VAL A 815 0.88 -10.73 40.49
C VAL A 815 1.07 -10.44 38.99
N ILE A 816 1.21 -9.16 38.58
CA ILE A 816 1.50 -8.79 37.18
C ILE A 816 2.81 -9.42 36.69
N VAL A 817 3.77 -9.64 37.58
CA VAL A 817 5.07 -10.23 37.24
C VAL A 817 4.95 -11.70 36.81
N LEU A 818 3.88 -12.40 37.22
CA LEU A 818 3.58 -13.77 36.79
C LEU A 818 2.82 -13.83 35.45
N GLN A 819 2.29 -12.70 34.97
CA GLN A 819 1.52 -12.64 33.71
C GLN A 819 2.29 -13.14 32.47
N PRO A 820 3.59 -12.83 32.26
CA PRO A 820 4.35 -13.36 31.14
C PRO A 820 4.38 -14.89 31.09
N LEU A 821 4.51 -15.55 32.24
CA LEU A 821 4.52 -17.01 32.32
C LEU A 821 3.17 -17.60 31.89
N LEU A 822 2.07 -17.00 32.32
CA LEU A 822 0.72 -17.41 31.88
C LEU A 822 0.57 -17.29 30.36
N THR A 823 1.09 -16.20 29.77
CA THR A 823 1.03 -15.98 28.32
C THR A 823 1.91 -16.95 27.54
N ILE A 824 3.12 -17.24 28.02
CA ILE A 824 4.02 -18.24 27.43
C ILE A 824 3.37 -19.63 27.47
N SER A 825 2.80 -20.01 28.62
CA SER A 825 2.10 -21.28 28.77
C SER A 825 0.89 -21.40 27.83
N ALA A 826 0.08 -20.34 27.71
CA ALA A 826 -1.08 -20.33 26.81
C ALA A 826 -0.67 -20.42 25.32
N LEU A 827 0.38 -19.69 24.93
CA LEU A 827 0.93 -19.75 23.57
C LEU A 827 1.54 -21.13 23.29
N GLY A 828 2.25 -21.72 24.25
CA GLY A 828 2.80 -23.07 24.17
C GLY A 828 1.73 -24.14 24.00
N LEU A 829 0.66 -24.09 24.80
CA LEU A 829 -0.49 -25.00 24.66
C LEU A 829 -1.17 -24.86 23.29
N THR A 830 -1.32 -23.61 22.81
CA THR A 830 -1.89 -23.34 21.48
C THR A 830 -0.99 -23.89 20.37
N LEU A 831 0.33 -23.77 20.50
CA LEU A 831 1.29 -24.34 19.56
C LEU A 831 1.22 -25.87 19.57
N CYS A 832 1.19 -26.52 20.74
CA CYS A 832 1.05 -27.97 20.85
C CYS A 832 -0.25 -28.46 20.21
N ALA A 833 -1.37 -27.77 20.47
CA ALA A 833 -2.65 -28.08 19.84
C ALA A 833 -2.58 -27.94 18.31
N TRP A 834 -1.97 -26.85 17.81
CA TRP A 834 -1.80 -26.64 16.38
C TRP A 834 -0.92 -27.72 15.72
N VAL A 835 0.20 -28.11 16.36
CA VAL A 835 1.07 -29.21 15.92
C VAL A 835 0.32 -30.53 15.90
N TYR A 836 -0.48 -30.83 16.92
CA TYR A 836 -1.31 -32.01 16.95
C TYR A 836 -2.31 -32.03 15.78
N PHE A 837 -3.06 -30.95 15.58
CA PHE A 837 -4.07 -30.88 14.52
C PHE A 837 -3.46 -30.88 13.11
N ILE A 838 -2.30 -30.26 12.90
CA ILE A 838 -1.62 -30.35 11.59
C ILE A 838 -1.15 -31.78 11.32
N LEU A 839 -0.62 -32.51 12.30
CA LEU A 839 -0.24 -33.92 12.13
C LEU A 839 -1.45 -34.82 11.81
N VAL A 840 -2.60 -34.57 12.44
CA VAL A 840 -3.86 -35.27 12.11
C VAL A 840 -4.31 -34.95 10.68
N ILE A 841 -4.24 -33.68 10.25
CA ILE A 841 -4.63 -33.26 8.90
C ILE A 841 -3.68 -33.84 7.84
N GLU A 842 -2.37 -33.82 8.10
CA GLU A 842 -1.33 -34.33 7.18
C GLU A 842 -1.39 -35.85 7.03
N SER A 843 -1.77 -36.57 8.09
CA SER A 843 -1.93 -38.02 8.05
C SER A 843 -3.24 -38.48 7.40
N ALA A 844 -4.20 -37.57 7.20
CA ALA A 844 -5.45 -37.86 6.54
C ALA A 844 -5.28 -37.95 5.02
N GLY A 845 -5.90 -38.96 4.40
CA GLY A 845 -5.91 -39.13 2.95
C GLY A 845 -6.77 -40.31 2.52
N ILE A 846 -7.21 -40.29 1.27
CA ILE A 846 -7.92 -41.41 0.66
C ILE A 846 -6.88 -42.32 -0.02
N PRO A 847 -6.88 -43.63 0.25
CA PRO A 847 -6.00 -44.57 -0.45
C PRO A 847 -6.26 -44.53 -1.96
N LYS A 848 -5.21 -44.43 -2.76
CA LYS A 848 -5.23 -44.57 -4.22
C LYS A 848 -4.08 -45.47 -4.65
N GLU A 849 -4.36 -46.32 -5.63
CA GLU A 849 -3.37 -47.20 -6.23
C GLU A 849 -2.37 -46.38 -7.08
N SER A 850 -1.09 -46.69 -6.93
CA SER A 850 0.02 -46.15 -7.70
C SER A 850 0.95 -47.27 -8.14
N PHE A 851 1.79 -47.05 -9.15
CA PHE A 851 2.73 -48.05 -9.67
C PHE A 851 3.72 -48.60 -8.61
N ARG A 852 3.93 -47.87 -7.50
CA ARG A 852 4.78 -48.28 -6.37
C ARG A 852 4.02 -48.90 -5.17
N GLY A 853 2.68 -48.95 -5.20
CA GLY A 853 1.85 -49.42 -4.08
C GLY A 853 0.71 -48.43 -3.74
N ILE A 854 0.12 -48.57 -2.55
CA ILE A 854 -0.95 -47.68 -2.08
C ILE A 854 -0.38 -46.33 -1.63
N THR A 855 -0.95 -45.23 -2.12
CA THR A 855 -0.59 -43.86 -1.73
C THR A 855 -1.82 -43.11 -1.20
N PHE A 856 -1.64 -42.32 -0.15
CA PHE A 856 -2.73 -41.55 0.45
C PHE A 856 -2.85 -40.19 -0.22
N HIS A 857 -3.84 -40.05 -1.10
CA HIS A 857 -4.07 -38.82 -1.84
C HIS A 857 -4.86 -37.81 -0.99
N GLN A 858 -4.41 -36.56 -1.01
CA GLN A 858 -5.02 -35.45 -0.26
C GLN A 858 -6.05 -34.72 -1.12
N ASN A 859 -7.27 -34.60 -0.61
CA ASN A 859 -8.39 -33.99 -1.34
C ASN A 859 -8.50 -32.49 -1.04
N GLY A 860 -9.33 -31.77 -1.81
CA GLY A 860 -9.56 -30.34 -1.60
C GLY A 860 -10.00 -29.96 -0.18
N ILE A 861 -10.73 -30.84 0.51
CA ILE A 861 -11.16 -30.65 1.91
C ILE A 861 -9.95 -30.61 2.86
N ILE A 862 -9.00 -31.53 2.71
CA ILE A 862 -7.78 -31.58 3.54
C ILE A 862 -6.93 -30.32 3.29
N ASN A 863 -6.82 -29.88 2.03
CA ASN A 863 -6.15 -28.63 1.68
C ASN A 863 -6.80 -27.40 2.33
N PHE A 864 -8.13 -27.32 2.34
CA PHE A 864 -8.84 -26.25 3.05
C PHE A 864 -8.62 -26.32 4.56
N SER A 865 -8.68 -27.52 5.17
CA SER A 865 -8.45 -27.72 6.60
C SER A 865 -7.07 -27.24 7.05
N ARG A 866 -6.02 -27.39 6.22
CA ARG A 866 -4.69 -26.82 6.49
C ARG A 866 -4.72 -25.29 6.64
N TRP A 867 -5.33 -24.61 5.68
CA TRP A 867 -5.47 -23.16 5.67
C TRP A 867 -6.30 -22.67 6.85
N PHE A 868 -7.37 -23.37 7.16
CA PHE A 868 -8.23 -23.06 8.29
C PHE A 868 -7.51 -23.26 9.63
N ASN A 869 -6.76 -24.36 9.81
CA ASN A 869 -5.97 -24.60 11.02
C ASN A 869 -4.91 -23.52 11.25
N LEU A 870 -4.23 -23.08 10.18
CA LEU A 870 -3.31 -21.94 10.24
C LEU A 870 -4.02 -20.63 10.64
N PHE A 871 -5.19 -20.35 10.06
CA PHE A 871 -5.97 -19.17 10.42
C PHE A 871 -6.41 -19.18 11.89
N VAL A 872 -6.91 -20.32 12.39
CA VAL A 872 -7.30 -20.48 13.80
C VAL A 872 -6.10 -20.28 14.72
N MET A 873 -4.92 -20.81 14.38
CA MET A 873 -3.70 -20.56 15.14
C MET A 873 -3.36 -19.08 15.22
N LEU A 874 -3.38 -18.36 14.09
CA LEU A 874 -3.12 -16.92 14.06
C LEU A 874 -4.14 -16.15 14.92
N TRP A 875 -5.41 -16.53 14.83
CA TRP A 875 -6.48 -15.91 15.62
C TRP A 875 -6.32 -16.16 17.12
N MET A 876 -6.02 -17.39 17.53
CA MET A 876 -5.81 -17.74 18.94
C MET A 876 -4.60 -17.02 19.54
N VAL A 877 -3.50 -16.88 18.79
CA VAL A 877 -2.34 -16.11 19.23
C VAL A 877 -2.73 -14.64 19.49
N GLN A 878 -3.43 -13.99 18.55
CA GLN A 878 -3.88 -12.60 18.73
C GLN A 878 -4.91 -12.45 19.86
N PHE A 879 -5.76 -13.47 20.06
CA PHE A 879 -6.74 -13.49 21.13
C PHE A 879 -6.07 -13.56 22.51
N ILE A 880 -5.05 -14.41 22.69
CA ILE A 880 -4.27 -14.50 23.93
C ILE A 880 -3.62 -13.15 24.27
N TYR A 881 -2.99 -12.49 23.29
CA TYR A 881 -2.42 -11.16 23.48
C TYR A 881 -3.48 -10.09 23.81
N GLY A 882 -4.68 -10.18 23.21
CA GLY A 882 -5.80 -9.30 23.55
C GLY A 882 -6.29 -9.49 24.99
N CYS A 883 -6.42 -10.74 25.45
CA CYS A 883 -6.75 -11.06 26.84
C CYS A 883 -5.70 -10.51 27.82
N GLN A 884 -4.41 -10.67 27.50
CA GLN A 884 -3.32 -10.09 28.28
C GLN A 884 -3.45 -8.56 28.35
N SER A 885 -3.54 -7.90 27.20
CA SER A 885 -3.58 -6.44 27.11
C SER A 885 -4.74 -5.84 27.89
N MET A 886 -5.94 -6.39 27.74
CA MET A 886 -7.13 -5.88 28.41
C MET A 886 -7.13 -6.14 29.92
N THR A 887 -6.70 -7.33 30.34
CA THR A 887 -6.59 -7.70 31.77
C THR A 887 -5.60 -6.78 32.49
N MET A 888 -4.45 -6.55 31.86
CA MET A 888 -3.41 -5.67 32.39
C MET A 888 -3.85 -4.21 32.42
N ALA A 889 -4.44 -3.71 31.32
CA ALA A 889 -4.93 -2.35 31.25
C ALA A 889 -6.00 -2.08 32.32
N GLY A 890 -6.89 -3.04 32.57
CA GLY A 890 -7.89 -2.95 33.65
C GLY A 890 -7.27 -2.89 35.04
N ALA A 891 -6.20 -3.67 35.29
CA ALA A 891 -5.51 -3.67 36.58
C ALA A 891 -4.74 -2.36 36.81
N VAL A 892 -4.00 -1.90 35.79
CA VAL A 892 -3.18 -0.68 35.85
C VAL A 892 -4.06 0.58 35.93
N SER A 893 -5.14 0.65 35.16
CA SER A 893 -6.07 1.79 35.21
C SER A 893 -6.80 1.89 36.56
N LYS A 894 -7.25 0.76 37.13
CA LYS A 894 -7.80 0.72 38.50
C LYS A 894 -6.78 1.20 39.52
N TRP A 895 -5.53 0.77 39.40
CA TRP A 895 -4.47 1.28 40.27
C TRP A 895 -4.29 2.78 40.09
N TYR A 896 -4.22 3.29 38.85
CA TYR A 896 -4.02 4.70 38.54
C TYR A 896 -5.11 5.58 39.19
N PHE A 897 -6.38 5.29 38.94
CA PHE A 897 -7.52 6.09 39.38
C PHE A 897 -7.98 5.82 40.83
N THR A 898 -7.29 4.96 41.59
CA THR A 898 -7.58 4.77 43.03
C THR A 898 -6.67 5.67 43.86
N ARG A 899 -7.22 6.52 44.75
CA ARG A 899 -6.40 7.37 45.64
C ARG A 899 -5.73 6.56 46.76
N ASN A 900 -6.54 5.86 47.56
CA ASN A 900 -6.02 4.99 48.60
C ASN A 900 -5.67 3.61 48.03
N LYS A 901 -4.39 3.42 47.66
CA LYS A 901 -3.92 2.18 47.04
C LYS A 901 -4.13 0.94 47.93
N ALA A 902 -4.26 1.09 49.26
CA ALA A 902 -4.52 -0.01 50.18
C ALA A 902 -5.90 -0.67 50.02
N MET A 903 -6.85 0.01 49.34
CA MET A 903 -8.19 -0.53 49.07
C MET A 903 -8.25 -1.48 47.87
N LEU A 904 -7.15 -1.65 47.13
CA LEU A 904 -7.10 -2.50 45.94
C LEU A 904 -6.94 -3.98 46.32
N ASN A 905 -8.06 -4.68 46.48
CA ASN A 905 -8.06 -6.14 46.64
C ASN A 905 -7.97 -6.83 45.27
N SER A 906 -6.83 -7.49 45.01
CA SER A 906 -6.58 -8.34 43.83
C SER A 906 -7.02 -7.74 42.48
N PRO A 907 -6.51 -6.54 42.10
CA PRO A 907 -6.97 -5.82 40.92
C PRO A 907 -6.75 -6.57 39.59
N LEU A 908 -5.70 -7.40 39.50
CA LEU A 908 -5.45 -8.23 38.33
C LEU A 908 -6.52 -9.31 38.16
N TRP A 909 -6.86 -10.03 39.24
CA TRP A 909 -7.88 -11.08 39.21
C TRP A 909 -9.27 -10.52 38.87
N ASN A 910 -9.64 -9.39 39.46
CA ASN A 910 -10.90 -8.73 39.16
C ASN A 910 -10.96 -8.27 37.69
N SER A 911 -9.85 -7.79 37.14
CA SER A 911 -9.79 -7.36 35.73
C SER A 911 -9.80 -8.55 34.78
N PHE A 912 -9.15 -9.65 35.13
CA PHE A 912 -9.20 -10.92 34.40
C PHE A 912 -10.62 -11.48 34.35
N ARG A 913 -11.29 -11.55 35.52
CA ARG A 913 -12.68 -11.99 35.63
C ARG A 913 -13.61 -11.13 34.78
N ASN A 914 -13.47 -9.81 34.84
CA ASN A 914 -14.29 -8.90 34.01
C ASN A 914 -14.03 -9.10 32.52
N THR A 915 -12.77 -9.33 32.14
CA THR A 915 -12.38 -9.58 30.75
C THR A 915 -13.05 -10.84 30.20
N ILE A 916 -13.02 -11.93 30.95
CA ILE A 916 -13.64 -13.22 30.56
C ILE A 916 -15.17 -13.15 30.57
N LEU A 917 -15.78 -12.50 31.56
CA LEU A 917 -17.24 -12.51 31.68
C LEU A 917 -17.93 -11.53 30.74
N TYR A 918 -17.35 -10.35 30.52
CA TYR A 918 -18.04 -9.25 29.84
C TYR A 918 -17.42 -8.85 28.49
N HIS A 919 -16.13 -9.10 28.26
CA HIS A 919 -15.40 -8.48 27.15
C HIS A 919 -14.76 -9.43 26.14
N LEU A 920 -15.01 -10.74 26.23
CA LEU A 920 -14.51 -11.71 25.25
C LEU A 920 -14.92 -11.39 23.81
N GLY A 921 -16.13 -10.87 23.58
CA GLY A 921 -16.59 -10.48 22.25
C GLY A 921 -15.76 -9.33 21.64
N THR A 922 -15.34 -8.37 22.47
CA THR A 922 -14.49 -7.24 22.05
C THR A 922 -13.10 -7.74 21.66
N ILE A 923 -12.51 -8.62 22.47
CA ILE A 923 -11.20 -9.20 22.20
C ILE A 923 -11.24 -10.09 20.95
N SER A 924 -12.28 -10.92 20.85
CA SER A 924 -12.50 -11.82 19.71
C SER A 924 -12.62 -11.05 18.39
N LEU A 925 -13.36 -9.94 18.38
CA LEU A 925 -13.49 -9.08 17.20
C LEU A 925 -12.16 -8.42 16.80
N GLY A 926 -11.44 -7.82 17.75
CA GLY A 926 -10.16 -7.18 17.48
C GLY A 926 -9.09 -8.17 17.01
N SER A 927 -9.02 -9.35 17.63
CA SER A 927 -8.07 -10.41 17.25
C SER A 927 -8.40 -11.02 15.88
N LEU A 928 -9.68 -11.14 15.53
CA LEU A 928 -10.15 -11.64 14.24
C LEU A 928 -9.71 -10.74 13.08
N ILE A 929 -9.84 -9.41 13.24
CA ILE A 929 -9.44 -8.45 12.20
C ILE A 929 -7.94 -8.57 11.92
N ILE A 930 -7.11 -8.67 12.97
CA ILE A 930 -5.66 -8.83 12.82
C ILE A 930 -5.33 -10.16 12.12
N ALA A 931 -5.98 -11.27 12.52
CA ALA A 931 -5.74 -12.58 11.94
C ALA A 931 -6.12 -12.66 10.45
N LEU A 932 -7.19 -11.98 10.03
CA LEU A 932 -7.60 -11.91 8.62
C LEU A 932 -6.55 -11.17 7.76
N ILE A 933 -6.00 -10.06 8.26
CA ILE A 933 -4.95 -9.32 7.56
C ILE A 933 -3.67 -10.16 7.47
N GLN A 934 -3.30 -10.85 8.56
CA GLN A 934 -2.17 -11.77 8.58
C GLN A 934 -2.32 -12.91 7.57
N MET A 935 -3.50 -13.51 7.49
CA MET A 935 -3.80 -14.57 6.53
C MET A 935 -3.69 -14.06 5.09
N LEU A 936 -4.29 -12.90 4.78
CA LEU A 936 -4.20 -12.28 3.46
C LEU A 936 -2.75 -11.97 3.06
N ARG A 937 -1.95 -11.47 4.00
CA ARG A 937 -0.51 -11.22 3.83
C ARG A 937 0.25 -12.50 3.50
N ILE A 938 -0.01 -13.60 4.21
CA ILE A 938 0.60 -14.91 3.95
C ILE A 938 0.22 -15.45 2.57
N LEU A 939 -1.05 -15.33 2.17
CA LEU A 939 -1.48 -15.74 0.83
C LEU A 939 -0.77 -14.96 -0.26
N VAL A 940 -0.74 -13.62 -0.16
CA VAL A 940 -0.05 -12.76 -1.14
C VAL A 940 1.44 -13.12 -1.26
N ARG A 941 2.10 -13.45 -0.15
CA ARG A 941 3.50 -13.93 -0.14
C ARG A 941 3.68 -15.24 -0.90
N LEU A 942 2.75 -16.18 -0.73
CA LEU A 942 2.84 -17.48 -1.38
C LEU A 942 2.52 -17.39 -2.87
N PHE A 943 1.52 -16.60 -3.26
CA PHE A 943 1.27 -16.27 -4.66
C PHE A 943 2.50 -15.61 -5.30
N ARG A 944 3.14 -14.66 -4.61
CA ARG A 944 4.39 -14.04 -5.07
C ARG A 944 5.53 -15.05 -5.24
N ARG A 945 5.66 -16.05 -4.34
CA ARG A 945 6.68 -17.10 -4.43
C ARG A 945 6.39 -18.07 -5.59
N TYR A 946 5.13 -18.41 -5.82
CA TYR A 946 4.68 -19.26 -6.92
C TYR A 946 4.93 -18.61 -8.30
N ILE A 947 4.66 -17.31 -8.43
CA ILE A 947 4.81 -16.51 -9.66
C ILE A 947 6.28 -16.27 -10.10
N ARG A 948 7.27 -16.68 -9.29
CA ARG A 948 8.70 -16.38 -9.52
C ARG A 948 9.34 -17.11 -10.72
N TYR A 949 8.66 -18.09 -11.30
CA TYR A 949 9.14 -18.87 -12.45
C TYR A 949 8.11 -18.69 -13.58
N PRO A 950 8.19 -17.73 -14.55
CA PRO A 950 9.35 -17.32 -15.39
C PRO A 950 9.42 -15.79 -15.71
N LEU A 951 10.29 -15.38 -16.65
CA LEU A 951 10.73 -13.99 -16.96
C LEU A 951 9.60 -12.99 -17.37
N TYR A 952 8.47 -13.46 -17.92
CA TYR A 952 7.38 -12.59 -18.39
C TYR A 952 6.40 -12.13 -17.28
N LEU A 953 6.48 -12.68 -16.06
CA LEU A 953 5.65 -12.28 -14.91
C LEU A 953 6.28 -11.20 -14.00
N CYS A 954 7.37 -10.55 -14.43
CA CYS A 954 8.10 -9.56 -13.63
C CYS A 954 7.22 -8.40 -13.12
N CYS A 955 6.23 -7.97 -13.92
CA CYS A 955 5.28 -6.92 -13.52
C CYS A 955 4.29 -7.38 -12.43
N MET A 956 3.77 -8.61 -12.51
CA MET A 956 2.88 -9.17 -11.49
C MET A 956 3.61 -9.41 -10.16
N CYS A 957 4.87 -9.89 -10.21
CA CYS A 957 5.70 -10.05 -9.02
C CYS A 957 5.91 -8.71 -8.28
N CYS A 958 6.07 -7.60 -9.02
CA CYS A 958 6.17 -6.25 -8.45
C CYS A 958 4.86 -5.77 -7.83
N ILE A 959 3.70 -6.12 -8.41
CA ILE A 959 2.39 -5.77 -7.87
C ILE A 959 2.14 -6.52 -6.55
N PHE A 960 2.35 -7.84 -6.52
CA PHE A 960 2.17 -8.63 -5.29
C PHE A 960 3.17 -8.23 -4.19
N ALA A 961 4.40 -7.85 -4.54
CA ALA A 961 5.37 -7.30 -3.57
C ALA A 961 4.86 -6.00 -2.93
N LYS A 962 4.25 -5.10 -3.72
CA LYS A 962 3.67 -3.85 -3.22
C LYS A 962 2.43 -4.09 -2.36
N ILE A 963 1.58 -5.03 -2.77
CA ILE A 963 0.40 -5.45 -1.97
C ILE A 963 0.86 -6.03 -0.64
N GLU A 964 1.86 -6.92 -0.64
CA GLU A 964 2.45 -7.48 0.59
C GLU A 964 2.94 -6.37 1.52
N THR A 965 3.69 -5.41 0.99
CA THR A 965 4.20 -4.27 1.77
C THR A 965 3.07 -3.42 2.35
N CYS A 966 2.01 -3.15 1.57
CA CYS A 966 0.82 -2.44 2.06
C CYS A 966 0.14 -3.21 3.21
N LEU A 967 -0.04 -4.53 3.07
CA LEU A 967 -0.64 -5.37 4.09
C LEU A 967 0.19 -5.42 5.37
N ASN A 968 1.53 -5.37 5.28
CA ASN A 968 2.39 -5.26 6.46
C ASN A 968 2.05 -3.99 7.27
N TYR A 969 1.97 -2.83 6.60
CA TYR A 969 1.64 -1.57 7.28
C TYR A 969 0.23 -1.55 7.84
N LEU A 970 -0.73 -2.11 7.10
CA LEU A 970 -2.09 -2.23 7.57
C LEU A 970 -2.16 -3.11 8.83
N GLU A 971 -1.41 -4.22 8.87
CA GLU A 971 -1.32 -5.09 10.04
C GLU A 971 -0.78 -4.32 11.26
N ASP A 972 0.31 -3.59 11.11
CA ASP A 972 0.94 -2.85 12.20
C ASP A 972 0.04 -1.72 12.72
N LEU A 973 -0.61 -0.98 11.82
CA LEU A 973 -1.57 0.06 12.18
C LEU A 973 -2.78 -0.51 12.93
N VAL A 974 -3.33 -1.62 12.43
CA VAL A 974 -4.50 -2.25 13.05
C VAL A 974 -4.15 -2.82 14.42
N LYS A 975 -2.97 -3.43 14.59
CA LYS A 975 -2.49 -3.88 15.91
C LYS A 975 -2.38 -2.72 16.88
N TYR A 976 -1.79 -1.59 16.45
CA TYR A 976 -1.67 -0.40 17.28
C TYR A 976 -3.03 0.15 17.71
N LEU A 977 -3.96 0.32 16.78
CA LEU A 977 -5.31 0.81 17.08
C LEU A 977 -6.09 -0.15 17.98
N THR A 978 -5.99 -1.46 17.71
CA THR A 978 -6.66 -2.52 18.47
C THR A 978 -6.17 -2.57 19.92
N ARG A 979 -4.85 -2.46 20.15
CA ARG A 979 -4.28 -2.39 21.50
C ARG A 979 -4.83 -1.21 22.30
N ASN A 980 -4.83 -0.03 21.70
CA ASN A 980 -5.35 1.17 22.35
C ASN A 980 -6.87 1.11 22.60
N ALA A 981 -7.62 0.47 21.69
CA ALA A 981 -9.04 0.19 21.89
C ALA A 981 -9.29 -0.74 23.08
N TYR A 982 -8.45 -1.76 23.30
CA TYR A 982 -8.54 -2.63 24.48
C TYR A 982 -8.28 -1.87 25.78
N ILE A 983 -7.29 -0.97 25.79
CA ILE A 983 -6.99 -0.13 26.97
C ILE A 983 -8.19 0.74 27.33
N VAL A 984 -8.75 1.48 26.36
CA VAL A 984 -9.93 2.34 26.60
C VAL A 984 -11.14 1.50 26.99
N THR A 985 -11.31 0.32 26.42
CA THR A 985 -12.38 -0.61 26.84
C THR A 985 -12.18 -1.03 28.29
N ALA A 986 -10.96 -1.30 28.73
CA ALA A 986 -10.70 -1.68 30.12
C ALA A 986 -10.99 -0.55 31.12
N ILE A 987 -10.84 0.72 30.69
CA ILE A 987 -11.15 1.90 31.51
C ILE A 987 -12.67 2.13 31.60
N TYR A 988 -13.38 2.07 30.48
CA TYR A 988 -14.78 2.51 30.38
C TYR A 988 -15.83 1.38 30.30
N GLY A 989 -15.42 0.18 29.90
CA GLY A 989 -16.33 -0.93 29.60
C GLY A 989 -17.13 -0.78 28.30
N THR A 990 -16.76 0.13 27.40
CA THR A 990 -17.47 0.41 26.13
C THR A 990 -17.11 -0.57 25.00
N GLY A 991 -17.95 -0.68 23.96
CA GLY A 991 -17.69 -1.61 22.86
C GLY A 991 -16.43 -1.28 22.03
N PHE A 992 -15.86 -2.27 21.32
CA PHE A 992 -14.58 -2.16 20.59
C PHE A 992 -14.43 -0.91 19.71
N ILE A 993 -15.41 -0.62 18.85
CA ILE A 993 -15.35 0.50 17.89
C ILE A 993 -15.44 1.85 18.60
N GLU A 994 -16.28 1.95 19.63
CA GLU A 994 -16.44 3.17 20.43
C GLU A 994 -15.15 3.47 21.20
N SER A 995 -14.60 2.46 21.87
CA SER A 995 -13.31 2.54 22.56
C SER A 995 -12.17 2.87 21.61
N GLY A 996 -12.13 2.28 20.41
CA GLY A 996 -11.11 2.57 19.40
C GLY A 996 -11.19 4.01 18.87
N THR A 997 -12.42 4.52 18.64
CA THR A 997 -12.64 5.90 18.19
C THR A 997 -12.21 6.89 19.27
N LYS A 998 -12.56 6.63 20.54
CA LYS A 998 -12.15 7.47 21.67
C LYS A 998 -10.64 7.43 21.88
N ALA A 999 -10.03 6.24 21.83
CA ALA A 999 -8.58 6.09 21.90
C ALA A 999 -7.87 6.89 20.81
N PHE A 1000 -8.33 6.76 19.55
CA PHE A 1000 -7.77 7.50 18.42
C PHE A 1000 -7.87 9.01 18.61
N LYS A 1001 -9.03 9.51 19.07
CA LYS A 1001 -9.24 10.94 19.35
C LYS A 1001 -8.25 11.46 20.40
N LEU A 1002 -8.14 10.78 21.55
CA LEU A 1002 -7.24 11.15 22.63
C LEU A 1002 -5.76 11.17 22.18
N LEU A 1003 -5.36 10.20 21.37
CA LEU A 1003 -4.00 10.11 20.81
C LEU A 1003 -3.74 11.20 19.77
N PHE A 1004 -4.70 11.48 18.89
CA PHE A 1004 -4.57 12.48 17.84
C PHE A 1004 -4.49 13.91 18.41
N GLU A 1005 -5.28 14.22 19.43
CA GLU A 1005 -5.21 15.52 20.12
C GLU A 1005 -3.86 15.74 20.82
N ASN A 1006 -3.13 14.66 21.12
CA ASN A 1006 -1.82 14.69 21.78
C ASN A 1006 -0.68 14.18 20.87
N VAL A 1007 -0.83 14.23 19.54
CA VAL A 1007 0.01 13.47 18.58
C VAL A 1007 1.52 13.65 18.77
N LEU A 1008 1.98 14.87 19.09
CA LEU A 1008 3.40 15.15 19.30
C LEU A 1008 3.95 14.49 20.57
N ARG A 1009 3.13 14.39 21.62
CA ARG A 1009 3.49 13.68 22.86
C ARG A 1009 3.50 12.17 22.61
N VAL A 1010 2.49 11.66 21.91
CA VAL A 1010 2.37 10.24 21.51
C VAL A 1010 3.58 9.79 20.68
N ILE A 1011 3.95 10.55 19.64
CA ILE A 1011 5.05 10.19 18.75
C ILE A 1011 6.37 10.06 19.51
N ALA A 1012 6.67 11.01 20.41
CA ALA A 1012 7.90 10.97 21.20
C ALA A 1012 7.93 9.81 22.21
N ILE A 1013 6.77 9.48 22.80
CA ILE A 1013 6.64 8.36 23.75
C ILE A 1013 6.82 7.02 23.04
N ASN A 1014 6.10 6.81 21.95
CA ASN A 1014 6.20 5.56 21.19
C ASN A 1014 7.60 5.41 20.58
N SER A 1015 8.19 6.47 20.00
CA SER A 1015 9.50 6.34 19.36
C SER A 1015 10.63 6.02 20.35
N VAL A 1016 10.66 6.67 21.52
CA VAL A 1016 11.74 6.47 22.51
C VAL A 1016 11.46 5.25 23.38
N GLY A 1017 10.22 5.08 23.84
CA GLY A 1017 9.82 3.94 24.68
C GLY A 1017 9.99 2.61 23.96
N ASP A 1018 9.50 2.50 22.71
CA ASP A 1018 9.64 1.26 21.93
C ASP A 1018 11.10 0.96 21.61
N PHE A 1019 11.92 1.99 21.36
CA PHE A 1019 13.36 1.83 21.12
C PHE A 1019 14.10 1.31 22.36
N VAL A 1020 13.83 1.87 23.53
CA VAL A 1020 14.43 1.42 24.80
C VAL A 1020 14.01 -0.01 25.12
N LEU A 1021 12.72 -0.34 24.98
CA LEU A 1021 12.22 -1.69 25.21
C LEU A 1021 12.73 -2.68 24.16
N PHE A 1022 12.96 -2.26 22.92
CA PHE A 1022 13.61 -3.07 21.89
C PHE A 1022 15.05 -3.40 22.26
N LEU A 1023 15.84 -2.41 22.69
CA LEU A 1023 17.22 -2.64 23.09
C LEU A 1023 17.31 -3.55 24.33
N ALA A 1024 16.37 -3.41 25.27
CA ALA A 1024 16.25 -4.33 26.39
C ALA A 1024 16.02 -5.79 25.93
N LYS A 1025 15.21 -6.02 24.89
CA LYS A 1025 15.02 -7.37 24.28
C LYS A 1025 16.33 -7.89 23.69
N VAL A 1026 17.07 -7.04 22.97
CA VAL A 1026 18.37 -7.39 22.36
C VAL A 1026 19.40 -7.77 23.43
N LEU A 1027 19.47 -7.02 24.53
CA LEU A 1027 20.41 -7.33 25.63
C LEU A 1027 20.15 -8.72 26.23
N VAL A 1028 18.88 -9.10 26.43
CA VAL A 1028 18.53 -10.46 26.89
C VAL A 1028 19.05 -11.52 25.90
N VAL A 1029 18.84 -11.32 24.60
CA VAL A 1029 19.30 -12.25 23.56
C VAL A 1029 20.82 -12.36 23.54
N VAL A 1030 21.53 -11.23 23.54
CA VAL A 1030 23.00 -11.20 23.50
C VAL A 1030 23.57 -11.90 24.73
N SER A 1031 23.06 -11.62 25.94
CA SER A 1031 23.50 -12.30 27.16
C SER A 1031 23.26 -13.81 27.10
N SER A 1032 22.09 -14.25 26.64
CA SER A 1032 21.78 -15.68 26.48
C SER A 1032 22.66 -16.39 25.44
N VAL A 1033 22.92 -15.75 24.29
CA VAL A 1033 23.75 -16.32 23.22
C VAL A 1033 25.23 -16.38 23.61
N LEU A 1034 25.75 -15.38 24.35
CA LEU A 1034 27.13 -15.40 24.84
C LEU A 1034 27.37 -16.55 25.82
N VAL A 1035 26.45 -16.79 26.75
CA VAL A 1035 26.54 -17.95 27.66
C VAL A 1035 26.37 -19.25 26.87
N GLY A 1036 25.45 -19.30 25.91
CA GLY A 1036 25.29 -20.45 25.02
C GLY A 1036 26.54 -20.78 24.21
N LEU A 1037 27.25 -19.77 23.70
CA LEU A 1037 28.53 -19.92 23.00
C LEU A 1037 29.59 -20.55 23.92
N ALA A 1038 29.73 -20.03 25.14
CA ALA A 1038 30.69 -20.55 26.10
C ALA A 1038 30.41 -22.02 26.50
N VAL A 1039 29.13 -22.41 26.58
CA VAL A 1039 28.72 -23.78 26.91
C VAL A 1039 28.91 -24.72 25.71
N LEU A 1040 28.53 -24.31 24.50
CA LEU A 1040 28.52 -25.17 23.32
C LEU A 1040 29.90 -25.34 22.66
N GLN A 1041 30.82 -24.38 22.82
CA GLN A 1041 32.19 -24.51 22.30
C GLN A 1041 32.95 -25.71 22.88
N ASN A 1042 32.56 -26.17 24.07
CA ASN A 1042 33.23 -27.27 24.78
C ASN A 1042 32.52 -28.62 24.59
N LYS A 1043 31.46 -28.71 23.78
CA LYS A 1043 30.67 -29.93 23.63
C LYS A 1043 31.13 -30.75 22.41
N PRO A 1044 31.63 -31.99 22.59
CA PRO A 1044 31.95 -32.88 21.47
C PRO A 1044 30.64 -33.34 20.78
N ASN A 1045 30.70 -33.58 19.46
CA ASN A 1045 29.59 -34.08 18.61
C ASN A 1045 28.48 -33.08 18.26
N VAL A 1046 28.83 -31.81 18.02
CA VAL A 1046 27.91 -30.82 17.43
C VAL A 1046 28.54 -30.28 16.13
N ASP A 1047 27.93 -30.63 15.00
CA ASP A 1047 28.48 -30.26 13.69
C ASP A 1047 28.14 -28.79 13.34
N ASN A 1048 26.94 -28.32 13.72
CA ASN A 1048 26.44 -26.98 13.41
C ASN A 1048 26.08 -26.14 14.66
N VAL A 1049 27.09 -25.76 15.45
CA VAL A 1049 26.92 -24.94 16.68
C VAL A 1049 26.10 -23.66 16.43
N TRP A 1050 26.30 -23.00 15.29
CA TRP A 1050 25.58 -21.78 14.93
C TRP A 1050 24.07 -21.98 14.74
N ALA A 1051 23.63 -23.17 14.29
CA ALA A 1051 22.20 -23.46 14.13
C ALA A 1051 21.52 -23.60 15.51
N VAL A 1052 22.18 -24.27 16.46
CA VAL A 1052 21.71 -24.42 17.84
C VAL A 1052 21.63 -23.05 18.54
N LEU A 1053 22.65 -22.20 18.35
CA LEU A 1053 22.66 -20.83 18.89
C LEU A 1053 21.58 -19.94 18.29
N LEU A 1054 21.24 -20.11 17.01
CA LEU A 1054 20.15 -19.38 16.36
C LEU A 1054 18.80 -19.75 16.98
N VAL A 1055 18.56 -21.05 17.22
CA VAL A 1055 17.34 -21.51 17.90
C VAL A 1055 17.29 -20.95 19.32
N LEU A 1056 18.39 -21.00 20.07
CA LEU A 1056 18.48 -20.41 21.41
C LEU A 1056 18.18 -18.91 21.39
N GLY A 1057 18.76 -18.16 20.45
CA GLY A 1057 18.52 -16.74 20.29
C GLY A 1057 17.06 -16.41 19.97
N ALA A 1058 16.39 -17.24 19.15
CA ALA A 1058 14.98 -17.09 18.84
C ALA A 1058 14.09 -17.34 20.08
N VAL A 1059 14.40 -18.37 20.88
CA VAL A 1059 13.70 -18.66 22.14
C VAL A 1059 13.91 -17.54 23.15
N ALA A 1060 15.15 -17.06 23.33
CA ALA A 1060 15.47 -15.94 24.23
C ALA A 1060 14.76 -14.65 23.81
N LEU A 1061 14.64 -14.39 22.50
CA LEU A 1061 13.90 -13.24 21.98
C LEU A 1061 12.40 -13.34 22.27
N LEU A 1062 11.81 -14.53 22.13
CA LEU A 1062 10.40 -14.79 22.46
C LEU A 1062 10.15 -14.55 23.96
N ILE A 1063 11.02 -15.07 24.83
CA ILE A 1063 10.95 -14.87 26.27
C ILE A 1063 11.07 -13.37 26.61
N GLY A 1064 12.10 -12.69 26.08
CA GLY A 1064 12.30 -11.25 26.28
C GLY A 1064 11.10 -10.43 25.79
N HIS A 1065 10.47 -10.81 24.68
CA HIS A 1065 9.26 -10.18 24.18
C HIS A 1065 8.08 -10.33 25.16
N CYS A 1066 7.83 -11.53 25.68
CA CYS A 1066 6.73 -11.77 26.62
C CYS A 1066 6.90 -10.98 27.94
N PHE A 1067 8.13 -10.85 28.44
CA PHE A 1067 8.40 -10.07 29.66
C PHE A 1067 8.32 -8.56 29.43
N LEU A 1068 8.84 -8.04 28.31
CA LEU A 1068 8.90 -6.59 28.08
C LEU A 1068 7.61 -6.00 27.51
N THR A 1069 6.76 -6.82 26.88
CA THR A 1069 5.40 -6.40 26.49
C THR A 1069 4.53 -6.05 27.69
N VAL A 1070 4.78 -6.62 28.87
CA VAL A 1070 4.11 -6.21 30.11
C VAL A 1070 4.38 -4.74 30.43
N TYR A 1071 5.64 -4.30 30.29
CA TYR A 1071 5.98 -2.88 30.48
C TYR A 1071 5.34 -2.00 29.40
N GLU A 1072 5.37 -2.44 28.15
CA GLU A 1072 4.77 -1.72 27.02
C GLU A 1072 3.28 -1.44 27.26
N ILE A 1073 2.50 -2.46 27.65
CA ILE A 1073 1.08 -2.33 27.95
C ILE A 1073 0.85 -1.42 29.17
N ALA A 1074 1.67 -1.54 30.21
CA ALA A 1074 1.54 -0.71 31.42
C ALA A 1074 1.82 0.77 31.13
N VAL A 1075 2.85 1.07 30.33
CA VAL A 1075 3.20 2.45 29.91
C VAL A 1075 2.08 3.06 29.07
N ASP A 1076 1.60 2.33 28.06
CA ASP A 1076 0.48 2.79 27.22
C ASP A 1076 -0.77 3.06 28.06
N THR A 1077 -1.06 2.17 29.02
CA THR A 1077 -2.22 2.34 29.90
C THR A 1077 -2.08 3.56 30.79
N VAL A 1078 -0.92 3.74 31.45
CA VAL A 1078 -0.66 4.92 32.29
C VAL A 1078 -0.74 6.18 31.46
N PHE A 1079 -0.23 6.17 30.23
CA PHE A 1079 -0.28 7.32 29.33
C PHE A 1079 -1.72 7.67 28.92
N ILE A 1080 -2.55 6.68 28.54
CA ILE A 1080 -3.96 6.93 28.23
C ILE A 1080 -4.70 7.43 29.49
N CYS A 1081 -4.44 6.84 30.66
CA CYS A 1081 -5.02 7.32 31.92
C CYS A 1081 -4.59 8.76 32.22
N PHE A 1082 -3.33 9.12 31.97
CA PHE A 1082 -2.80 10.47 32.13
C PHE A 1082 -3.47 11.47 31.18
N CYS A 1083 -3.61 11.13 29.89
CA CYS A 1083 -4.30 11.99 28.93
C CYS A 1083 -5.75 12.23 29.34
N GLU A 1084 -6.42 11.18 29.84
CA GLU A 1084 -7.80 11.30 30.30
C GLU A 1084 -7.92 12.07 31.63
N ASP A 1085 -7.00 11.87 32.57
CA ASP A 1085 -6.94 12.64 33.83
C ASP A 1085 -6.75 14.14 33.54
N CYS A 1086 -5.87 14.49 32.59
CA CYS A 1086 -5.70 15.86 32.11
C CYS A 1086 -6.96 16.46 31.46
N ASN A 1087 -7.81 15.62 30.87
CA ASN A 1087 -9.02 16.04 30.16
C ASN A 1087 -10.22 16.16 31.11
N MET A 1088 -10.32 15.29 32.12
CA MET A 1088 -11.46 15.25 33.05
C MET A 1088 -11.29 16.15 34.27
N ASN A 1089 -10.05 16.41 34.68
CA ASN A 1089 -9.71 17.11 35.92
C ASN A 1089 -8.95 18.40 35.63
N ASP A 1090 -9.18 19.42 36.47
CA ASP A 1090 -8.63 20.77 36.30
C ASP A 1090 -7.52 21.09 37.33
N GLY A 1091 -7.28 20.18 38.28
CA GLY A 1091 -6.32 20.36 39.37
C GLY A 1091 -6.80 21.30 40.47
N MET A 1092 -7.98 21.92 40.33
CA MET A 1092 -8.57 22.83 41.31
C MET A 1092 -9.84 22.23 41.92
N ALA A 1093 -10.96 22.27 41.18
CA ALA A 1093 -12.22 21.71 41.66
C ALA A 1093 -12.21 20.18 41.66
N ARG A 1094 -11.45 19.58 40.73
CA ARG A 1094 -11.23 18.14 40.64
C ARG A 1094 -9.72 17.88 40.65
N PRO A 1095 -9.17 17.38 41.77
CA PRO A 1095 -7.74 17.10 41.85
C PRO A 1095 -7.37 15.95 40.93
N TYR A 1096 -6.24 16.09 40.24
CA TYR A 1096 -5.67 15.03 39.40
C TYR A 1096 -5.36 13.76 40.20
N TYR A 1097 -5.43 12.61 39.53
CA TYR A 1097 -5.03 11.31 40.07
C TYR A 1097 -3.56 10.98 39.80
N MET A 1098 -2.93 11.68 38.87
CA MET A 1098 -1.51 11.52 38.54
C MET A 1098 -0.58 11.79 39.74
N SER A 1099 0.61 11.20 39.71
CA SER A 1099 1.60 11.38 40.77
C SER A 1099 2.13 12.82 40.83
N HIS A 1100 2.61 13.25 42.01
CA HIS A 1100 3.21 14.58 42.20
C HIS A 1100 4.36 14.84 41.23
N SER A 1101 5.21 13.85 40.95
CA SER A 1101 6.31 13.98 39.99
C SER A 1101 5.84 14.23 38.56
N LEU A 1102 4.70 13.64 38.17
CA LEU A 1102 4.12 13.84 36.84
C LEU A 1102 3.38 15.20 36.76
N MET A 1103 2.72 15.58 37.85
CA MET A 1103 2.06 16.89 38.00
C MET A 1103 3.06 18.05 37.96
N GLU A 1104 4.13 17.98 38.74
CA GLU A 1104 5.21 18.98 38.77
C GLU A 1104 5.83 19.17 37.37
N PHE A 1105 6.02 18.09 36.62
CA PHE A 1105 6.49 18.17 35.24
C PHE A 1105 5.49 18.90 34.33
N VAL A 1106 4.18 18.62 34.46
CA VAL A 1106 3.12 19.28 33.69
C VAL A 1106 3.02 20.77 34.04
N GLU A 1107 3.07 21.11 35.33
CA GLU A 1107 3.03 22.49 35.80
C GLU A 1107 4.25 23.28 35.37
N LYS A 1108 5.46 22.72 35.52
CA LYS A 1108 6.71 23.32 35.03
C LYS A 1108 6.67 23.54 33.51
N SER A 1109 6.05 22.63 32.77
CA SER A 1109 5.84 22.79 31.33
C SER A 1109 4.81 23.86 30.99
N ARG A 1110 3.76 24.02 31.80
CA ARG A 1110 2.69 25.02 31.64
C ARG A 1110 3.19 26.44 31.99
N VAL A 1111 3.98 26.60 33.05
CA VAL A 1111 4.60 27.88 33.44
C VAL A 1111 5.54 28.40 32.36
N VAL A 1112 6.36 27.52 31.75
CA VAL A 1112 7.25 27.92 30.63
C VAL A 1112 6.47 28.40 29.40
N LEU A 1113 5.25 27.89 29.17
CA LEU A 1113 4.38 28.37 28.09
C LEU A 1113 3.73 29.71 28.45
N ASN A 1114 3.20 29.85 29.66
CA ASN A 1114 2.57 31.11 30.11
C ASN A 1114 3.58 32.27 30.24
N VAL A 1115 4.84 32.00 30.59
CA VAL A 1115 5.91 33.03 30.62
C VAL A 1115 6.22 33.52 29.20
N LYS A 1116 6.20 32.64 28.19
CA LYS A 1116 6.35 33.03 26.78
C LYS A 1116 5.16 33.85 26.27
N ASP A 1117 3.95 33.54 26.73
CA ASP A 1117 2.75 34.30 26.38
C ASP A 1117 2.70 35.66 27.10
N ALA A 1118 3.28 35.78 28.29
CA ALA A 1118 3.43 37.04 29.02
C ALA A 1118 4.54 37.93 28.42
N GLU A 1119 5.69 37.37 28.03
CA GLU A 1119 6.75 38.11 27.33
C GLU A 1119 6.32 38.58 25.93
N ALA A 1120 5.44 37.83 25.25
CA ALA A 1120 4.84 38.24 23.99
C ALA A 1120 3.85 39.43 24.14
N ASN A 1121 3.24 39.60 25.32
CA ASN A 1121 2.28 40.68 25.59
C ASN A 1121 2.94 41.97 26.10
N THR A 1122 4.20 41.94 26.54
CA THR A 1122 4.95 43.16 26.95
C THR A 1122 5.66 43.88 25.79
N ASN A 1123 5.75 43.27 24.60
CA ASN A 1123 6.46 43.82 23.44
C ASN A 1123 5.53 44.31 22.30
N ASN A 1124 4.35 44.85 22.61
CA ASN A 1124 3.43 45.37 21.59
C ASN A 1124 3.18 46.88 21.76
N THR A 1125 4.09 47.70 21.23
CA THR A 1125 3.73 48.95 20.55
C THR A 1125 4.02 48.78 19.06
N GLY A 1126 2.96 48.57 18.27
CA GLY A 1126 2.91 48.84 16.83
C GLY A 1126 3.49 47.77 15.91
N GLU A 1127 2.65 46.81 15.48
CA GLU A 1127 2.43 46.38 14.08
C GLU A 1127 1.46 45.18 14.05
N ALA A 1128 0.30 45.35 13.42
CA ALA A 1128 -0.72 44.32 13.32
C ALA A 1128 -0.50 43.44 12.07
N VAL A 1129 0.09 42.26 12.27
CA VAL A 1129 0.23 41.21 11.25
C VAL A 1129 -0.22 39.85 11.82
N LEU A 1130 -1.26 39.29 11.19
CA LEU A 1130 -1.51 37.87 10.90
C LEU A 1130 -1.23 36.81 11.99
N ILE A 1131 -2.26 36.37 12.73
CA ILE A 1131 -2.18 35.23 13.67
C ILE A 1131 -2.48 33.91 12.94
N ILE A 1132 -1.43 33.13 12.64
CA ILE A 1132 -1.46 31.70 12.24
C ILE A 1132 -0.61 30.88 13.20
N PHE A 1133 -1.26 29.89 13.83
CA PHE A 1133 -0.84 28.52 14.18
C PHE A 1133 0.62 28.15 14.56
N ILE A 1134 0.69 27.42 15.69
CA ILE A 1134 1.69 26.41 16.14
C ILE A 1134 2.91 26.96 16.90
N SER A 1135 2.72 27.14 18.20
CA SER A 1135 3.80 27.34 19.18
C SER A 1135 4.36 25.98 19.63
N ASN A 1136 5.66 25.70 19.66
CA ASN A 1136 6.78 26.26 18.91
C ASN A 1136 7.91 25.23 19.07
N GLY A 1137 8.37 24.65 17.97
CA GLY A 1137 9.68 24.02 17.89
C GLY A 1137 10.56 24.94 17.07
N ARG A 1138 11.48 25.67 17.72
CA ARG A 1138 12.65 26.23 17.05
C ARG A 1138 13.88 26.13 17.95
N LEU A 1139 14.89 25.48 17.37
CA LEU A 1139 16.31 25.72 17.57
C LEU A 1139 16.63 27.21 17.33
N LEU A 1140 17.61 27.70 18.10
CA LEU A 1140 18.69 28.50 17.53
C LEU A 1140 19.61 27.56 16.74
#